data_AF-A0A7C2B0F9-F1
#
_entry.id   AF-A0A7C2B0F9-F1
#
_cell.length_a   1.000
_cell.length_b   1.000
_cell.length_c   1.000
_cell.angle_alpha   90.00
_cell.angle_beta   90.00
_cell.angle_gamma   90.00
#
_symmetry.space_group_name_H-M   'P 1'
#
loop_
_entity.id
_entity.type
_entity.pdbx_description
1 polymer ?
#
loop_
_entity_poly.entity_id
_entity_poly.type
_entity_poly.pdbx_seq_one_letter_code
_entity_poly.pdbx_strand_id
1 'polypeptide(L)'
;MKRILPLVFVLALLPACRDERDDCAAPTANSAPTASSVTITDVNGGLALLGDMLLGSYTFADADGDLEGSSTFRWLRDGSAIPGATLTSYTLVSADIPASITFEVVPVAMTGASPGSAAASLPLVTSASSNAAPTATGVAISDGNGGSPVSGDLLTGSYVYGDAEGDLEGTSTFRWLRDGTAIVGATSTGYTLVPADIPADITFEVVPVALTGTSPGVAAVSAPLPTGIVPVVSGFARYSDTNRNGTLDANDQLVVPFSVDITAIGVMGSDFDLPVAGDSLGTGATVAGGPASNEVTITLGTSPSFKTRQDFSSASVGTNSGSGIDVSGALASGVIESLTGVPAAASTPIDIVPVFVDSLVALGVGTAYRLSVGDIDGDGDCDFVAAAGSSPTLVWHNDGAGGYTSTSLSFGGGSHSGSGVDLGDVDGDGDLDLVVTDQIAGGPNLLYLNDGTGAFTNSGQDLGRFICFYPALGDIDGDGDLDVIFANHGEPNRVYTNDGNGVFSATAQLLGGSTFSRHLALGDVDQDGDLDLVVANDTPDGNRVYTNDGTGTFTYTGQALTSDFGRSVALGDVDGDGDLDIVNAALTLVPGTGNRVFRNDGTGTFTDTGQLLGSLRNSLDLALGDVDQDGDLDVVFANANPGIEGKDLYLNDGTGTFTFSGQALLGTDEGSESIGLCDLDGDGDLDFVVGNGHVTFEPMRIYLNSLTGTWGAANFVESSQSLGTDTSTSSTLGDVDGDGDLDLVVANNGQGNRLYTNDGTGTFTDSTQSLGTATSTSSSLGDLDGDGDLDLIVANDGGANRVYTNDGTGTFLDSGQSLGAFASQSSSLGDIDGDGDLDLVTANDGQGNRVFTNDGAGVFTDTSQSLGSGASRGAVLGDTDGDGDLDLVVANDGGANRVYTNDGTGTFLDSGQSLGTAASTSVTLGDIDGDGDLDLVVANRAQANLVYTNDGAGVFADSGQALGTGASTSVALSDIDGDGDLDLLVANDGEANRVYTNDGTGLFTDSGAALGTNASTSAVAADLDADGDADLVFTNSSGGVRIYRNE
;
A
#
# COMPACT_ATOMS: atom_id res chain seq x y z
N MET A 1 -8.82 -63.28 7.93
CA MET A 1 -8.90 -64.24 9.06
C MET A 1 -8.92 -63.44 10.36
N LYS A 2 -9.66 -63.71 11.43
CA LYS A 2 -10.11 -64.95 12.10
C LYS A 2 -11.62 -65.18 11.86
N ARG A 3 -12.19 -66.37 11.64
CA ARG A 3 -11.96 -67.73 12.16
C ARG A 3 -12.36 -68.75 11.08
N ILE A 4 -11.49 -69.72 10.74
CA ILE A 4 -11.49 -71.15 11.15
C ILE A 4 -12.34 -72.08 10.25
N LEU A 5 -11.63 -73.12 9.76
CA LEU A 5 -12.02 -74.41 9.17
C LEU A 5 -12.39 -74.48 7.67
N PRO A 6 -11.72 -75.39 6.94
CA PRO A 6 -12.46 -76.37 6.15
C PRO A 6 -12.11 -77.80 6.56
N LEU A 7 -13.18 -78.57 6.77
CA LEU A 7 -13.17 -80.02 6.89
C LEU A 7 -13.41 -80.57 5.47
N VAL A 8 -12.40 -81.18 4.86
CA VAL A 8 -12.58 -82.01 3.65
C VAL A 8 -11.89 -83.34 3.92
N PHE A 9 -12.68 -84.36 4.25
CA PHE A 9 -12.26 -85.76 4.21
C PHE A 9 -12.63 -86.32 2.84
N VAL A 10 -11.61 -86.80 2.12
CA VAL A 10 -11.75 -87.52 0.87
C VAL A 10 -12.10 -88.99 1.14
N LEU A 11 -13.03 -89.48 0.34
CA LEU A 11 -13.51 -90.85 0.19
C LEU A 11 -12.35 -91.81 -0.17
N ALA A 12 -12.26 -92.96 0.50
CA ALA A 12 -11.50 -94.10 -0.02
C ALA A 12 -12.25 -95.42 0.25
N LEU A 13 -12.31 -96.23 -0.80
CA LEU A 13 -13.10 -97.45 -0.94
C LEU A 13 -12.48 -98.65 -0.21
N LEU A 14 -13.36 -99.56 0.23
CA LEU A 14 -13.10 -100.99 0.46
C LEU A 14 -12.66 -101.67 -0.86
N PRO A 15 -11.83 -102.74 -0.84
CA PRO A 15 -12.37 -104.07 -0.55
C PRO A 15 -11.44 -104.99 0.27
N ALA A 16 -12.00 -105.61 1.30
CA ALA A 16 -11.47 -106.85 1.87
C ALA A 16 -11.97 -108.02 1.02
N CYS A 17 -11.06 -108.69 0.30
CA CYS A 17 -11.25 -110.08 -0.10
C CYS A 17 -11.00 -110.95 1.13
N ARG A 18 -12.03 -111.66 1.59
CA ARG A 18 -11.95 -112.73 2.58
C ARG A 18 -12.24 -114.01 1.82
N ASP A 19 -11.21 -114.83 1.58
CA ASP A 19 -11.41 -116.19 1.08
C ASP A 19 -11.33 -117.21 2.23
N GLU A 20 -11.90 -118.36 1.93
CA GLU A 20 -12.55 -119.39 2.72
C GLU A 20 -11.74 -120.13 3.80
N ARG A 21 -12.52 -120.79 4.68
CA ARG A 21 -12.26 -122.10 5.32
C ARG A 21 -10.84 -122.42 5.81
N ASP A 22 -10.74 -122.56 7.13
CA ASP A 22 -9.85 -123.45 7.90
C ASP A 22 -8.49 -123.82 7.28
N ASP A 23 -7.44 -123.13 7.73
CA ASP A 23 -6.23 -123.80 8.22
C ASP A 23 -5.40 -122.84 9.10
N CYS A 24 -5.33 -123.15 10.40
CA CYS A 24 -4.53 -122.42 11.38
C CYS A 24 -3.04 -122.73 11.19
N ALA A 25 -2.27 -121.74 10.71
CA ALA A 25 -0.80 -121.71 10.82
C ALA A 25 -0.38 -120.57 11.77
N ALA A 26 0.64 -120.81 12.59
CA ALA A 26 1.14 -119.90 13.63
C ALA A 26 1.55 -118.51 13.09
N PRO A 27 1.43 -117.43 13.88
CA PRO A 27 1.76 -116.07 13.42
C PRO A 27 3.24 -115.95 13.07
N THR A 28 3.51 -115.48 11.85
CA THR A 28 4.82 -115.03 11.41
C THR A 28 5.23 -113.80 12.21
N ALA A 29 6.51 -113.71 12.59
CA ALA A 29 7.04 -112.55 13.31
C ALA A 29 6.85 -111.27 12.49
N ASN A 30 6.31 -110.21 13.11
CA ASN A 30 6.13 -108.89 12.48
C ASN A 30 7.48 -108.37 11.96
N SER A 31 7.48 -107.83 10.76
CA SER A 31 8.63 -107.13 10.18
C SER A 31 8.74 -105.73 10.80
N ALA A 32 9.95 -105.18 10.80
CA ALA A 32 10.14 -103.79 11.19
C ALA A 32 9.86 -102.87 9.99
N PRO A 33 9.21 -101.71 10.17
CA PRO A 33 8.93 -100.78 9.09
C PRO A 33 10.22 -100.16 8.53
N THR A 34 10.13 -99.60 7.32
CA THR A 34 11.23 -98.94 6.62
C THR A 34 10.87 -97.52 6.22
N ALA A 35 11.86 -96.62 6.26
CA ALA A 35 11.75 -95.28 5.73
C ALA A 35 12.68 -95.17 4.52
N SER A 36 12.17 -94.62 3.43
CA SER A 36 12.88 -94.45 2.15
C SER A 36 12.65 -93.04 1.61
N SER A 37 13.41 -92.63 0.59
CA SER A 37 13.30 -91.30 -0.02
C SER A 37 13.38 -90.14 0.99
N VAL A 38 14.23 -90.28 2.02
CA VAL A 38 14.40 -89.23 3.03
C VAL A 38 15.12 -88.05 2.37
N THR A 39 14.48 -86.89 2.31
CA THR A 39 15.00 -85.68 1.67
C THR A 39 14.84 -84.47 2.58
N ILE A 40 15.65 -83.45 2.30
CA ILE A 40 15.50 -82.11 2.84
C ILE A 40 15.21 -81.18 1.66
N THR A 41 14.23 -80.31 1.82
CA THR A 41 13.94 -79.22 0.88
C THR A 41 14.01 -77.90 1.62
N ASP A 42 14.76 -76.95 1.08
CA ASP A 42 14.69 -75.56 1.52
C ASP A 42 13.39 -74.93 1.02
N VAL A 43 12.66 -74.25 1.90
CA VAL A 43 11.33 -73.71 1.61
C VAL A 43 11.39 -72.57 0.59
N ASN A 44 12.48 -71.79 0.54
CA ASN A 44 12.69 -70.76 -0.48
C ASN A 44 13.29 -71.33 -1.79
N GLY A 45 13.69 -72.61 -1.82
CA GLY A 45 14.24 -73.29 -3.00
C GLY A 45 15.69 -72.88 -3.36
N GLY A 46 16.36 -72.10 -2.50
CA GLY A 46 17.70 -71.56 -2.70
C GLY A 46 18.83 -72.38 -2.05
N LEU A 47 19.94 -71.70 -1.74
CA LEU A 47 21.00 -72.23 -0.88
C LEU A 47 20.55 -72.13 0.57
N ALA A 48 20.81 -73.16 1.38
CA ALA A 48 20.41 -73.15 2.78
C ALA A 48 21.36 -72.27 3.64
N LEU A 49 20.84 -71.12 4.10
CA LEU A 49 21.52 -70.07 4.85
C LEU A 49 20.95 -69.88 6.27
N LEU A 50 21.54 -68.95 7.02
CA LEU A 50 21.14 -68.65 8.40
C LEU A 50 19.70 -68.13 8.46
N GLY A 51 18.83 -68.84 9.16
CA GLY A 51 17.43 -68.46 9.33
C GLY A 51 16.47 -69.16 8.36
N ASP A 52 16.98 -69.91 7.38
CA ASP A 52 16.14 -70.64 6.44
C ASP A 52 15.44 -71.81 7.14
N MET A 53 14.20 -72.06 6.71
CA MET A 53 13.41 -73.18 7.20
C MET A 53 13.54 -74.37 6.24
N LEU A 54 14.12 -75.44 6.75
CA LEU A 54 14.25 -76.72 6.06
C LEU A 54 13.05 -77.61 6.37
N LEU A 55 12.56 -78.32 5.36
CA LEU A 55 11.49 -79.31 5.49
C LEU A 55 12.03 -80.72 5.18
N GLY A 56 11.95 -81.61 6.16
CA GLY A 56 12.25 -83.03 6.03
C GLY A 56 11.04 -83.81 5.52
N SER A 57 11.25 -84.67 4.52
CA SER A 57 10.22 -85.55 4.00
C SER A 57 10.75 -86.97 3.80
N TYR A 58 9.87 -87.98 3.83
CA TYR A 58 10.22 -89.38 3.63
C TYR A 58 8.99 -90.20 3.21
N THR A 59 9.23 -91.40 2.73
CA THR A 59 8.22 -92.40 2.40
C THR A 59 8.29 -93.55 3.41
N PHE A 60 7.21 -93.75 4.16
CA PHE A 60 7.02 -94.90 5.04
C PHE A 60 6.58 -96.14 4.25
N ALA A 61 7.15 -97.30 4.55
CA ALA A 61 6.71 -98.59 4.01
C ALA A 61 6.88 -99.69 5.06
N ASP A 62 5.85 -100.51 5.23
CA ASP A 62 5.87 -101.69 6.08
C ASP A 62 5.50 -102.94 5.25
N ALA A 63 6.23 -104.03 5.46
CA ALA A 63 6.05 -105.24 4.66
C ALA A 63 4.75 -106.00 4.98
N ASP A 64 4.22 -105.80 6.19
CA ASP A 64 2.98 -106.39 6.69
C ASP A 64 1.77 -105.47 6.46
N GLY A 65 2.01 -104.26 5.94
CA GLY A 65 0.99 -103.28 5.57
C GLY A 65 0.45 -102.47 6.74
N ASP A 66 1.16 -102.46 7.88
CA ASP A 66 0.79 -101.63 9.02
C ASP A 66 0.83 -100.14 8.63
N LEU A 67 -0.12 -99.34 9.12
CA LEU A 67 -0.07 -97.89 8.97
C LEU A 67 1.06 -97.31 9.83
N GLU A 68 1.55 -96.15 9.43
CA GLU A 68 2.54 -95.43 10.21
C GLU A 68 1.98 -95.01 11.59
N GLY A 69 2.75 -95.31 12.63
CA GLY A 69 2.54 -94.90 14.00
C GLY A 69 3.34 -93.65 14.36
N SER A 70 3.82 -93.56 15.59
CA SER A 70 4.58 -92.40 16.09
C SER A 70 6.06 -92.47 15.69
N SER A 71 6.35 -92.34 14.40
CA SER A 71 7.72 -92.19 13.90
C SER A 71 8.40 -91.00 14.57
N THR A 72 9.66 -91.16 14.94
CA THR A 72 10.43 -90.11 15.63
C THR A 72 11.43 -89.48 14.69
N PHE A 73 11.55 -88.15 14.75
CA PHE A 73 12.44 -87.38 13.90
C PHE A 73 13.56 -86.77 14.72
N ARG A 74 14.71 -86.57 14.08
CA ARG A 74 15.74 -85.66 14.58
C ARG A 74 16.51 -85.03 13.43
N TRP A 75 16.96 -83.80 13.66
CA TRP A 75 17.93 -83.14 12.80
C TRP A 75 19.33 -83.35 13.36
N LEU A 76 20.30 -83.56 12.48
CA LEU A 76 21.70 -83.72 12.86
C LEU A 76 22.55 -82.64 12.21
N ARG A 77 23.50 -82.13 12.99
CA ARG A 77 24.59 -81.23 12.59
C ARG A 77 25.89 -82.00 12.58
N ASP A 78 26.51 -82.15 11.42
CA ASP A 78 27.73 -82.94 11.21
C ASP A 78 27.63 -84.36 11.81
N GLY A 79 26.45 -84.98 11.63
CA GLY A 79 26.14 -86.31 12.16
C GLY A 79 25.85 -86.37 13.66
N SER A 80 25.86 -85.24 14.38
CA SER A 80 25.48 -85.15 15.80
C SER A 80 24.06 -84.61 15.95
N ALA A 81 23.21 -85.27 16.75
CA ALA A 81 21.82 -84.85 16.94
C ALA A 81 21.73 -83.44 17.57
N ILE A 82 20.90 -82.58 16.97
CA ILE A 82 20.62 -81.24 17.47
C ILE A 82 19.55 -81.37 18.57
N PRO A 83 19.85 -80.98 19.83
CA PRO A 83 18.90 -81.14 20.93
C PRO A 83 17.58 -80.41 20.66
N GLY A 84 16.46 -81.14 20.79
CA GLY A 84 15.11 -80.59 20.65
C GLY A 84 14.58 -80.43 19.22
N ALA A 85 15.41 -80.63 18.18
CA ALA A 85 14.99 -80.57 16.79
C ALA A 85 14.32 -81.88 16.35
N THR A 86 13.08 -82.13 16.81
CA THR A 86 12.35 -83.39 16.60
C THR A 86 11.11 -83.25 15.72
N LEU A 87 10.95 -82.12 15.04
CA LEU A 87 9.87 -81.87 14.09
C LEU A 87 10.31 -82.17 12.66
N THR A 88 9.35 -82.25 11.73
CA THR A 88 9.62 -82.38 10.30
C THR A 88 10.12 -81.08 9.65
N SER A 89 10.09 -79.95 10.37
CA SER A 89 10.71 -78.69 9.96
C SER A 89 11.82 -78.29 10.93
N TYR A 90 12.83 -77.57 10.41
CA TYR A 90 13.94 -77.04 11.20
C TYR A 90 14.44 -75.71 10.63
N THR A 91 14.54 -74.69 11.49
CA THR A 91 15.13 -73.41 11.13
C THR A 91 16.62 -73.41 11.44
N LEU A 92 17.44 -73.09 10.46
CA LEU A 92 18.90 -73.02 10.62
C LEU A 92 19.28 -71.91 11.59
N VAL A 93 20.12 -72.24 12.57
CA VAL A 93 20.72 -71.29 13.51
C VAL A 93 22.20 -71.08 13.21
N SER A 94 22.83 -70.09 13.85
CA SER A 94 24.23 -69.72 13.59
C SER A 94 25.20 -70.87 13.83
N ALA A 95 24.86 -71.80 14.71
CA ALA A 95 25.67 -72.98 14.99
C ALA A 95 25.61 -74.05 13.88
N ASP A 96 24.65 -73.99 12.95
CA ASP A 96 24.50 -74.94 11.83
C ASP A 96 25.34 -74.56 10.60
N ILE A 97 26.11 -73.48 10.68
CA ILE A 97 26.85 -72.92 9.55
C ILE A 97 28.34 -72.84 9.91
N PRO A 98 29.25 -73.39 9.08
CA PRO A 98 29.03 -74.16 7.84
C PRO A 98 28.97 -75.67 8.10
N ALA A 99 27.92 -76.15 8.77
CA ALA A 99 27.77 -77.57 9.09
C ALA A 99 26.91 -78.30 8.03
N SER A 100 27.12 -79.60 7.90
CA SER A 100 26.22 -80.47 7.14
C SER A 100 24.97 -80.79 7.96
N ILE A 101 23.80 -80.60 7.37
CA ILE A 101 22.51 -80.86 8.01
C ILE A 101 21.87 -82.09 7.39
N THR A 102 21.47 -83.05 8.23
CA THR A 102 20.70 -84.23 7.82
C THR A 102 19.42 -84.36 8.62
N PHE A 103 18.36 -84.84 7.96
CA PHE A 103 17.09 -85.17 8.57
C PHE A 103 17.04 -86.69 8.73
N GLU A 104 16.82 -87.18 9.94
CA GLU A 104 16.74 -88.61 10.23
C GLU A 104 15.38 -88.97 10.83
N VAL A 105 14.82 -90.06 10.31
CA VAL A 105 13.57 -90.64 10.77
C VAL A 105 13.80 -92.07 11.25
N VAL A 106 13.20 -92.41 12.39
CA VAL A 106 13.03 -93.80 12.84
C VAL A 106 11.56 -94.14 12.64
N PRO A 107 11.22 -94.95 11.60
CA PRO A 107 9.84 -95.27 11.30
C PRO A 107 9.28 -96.21 12.38
N VAL A 108 8.06 -95.96 12.83
CA VAL A 108 7.35 -96.80 13.80
C VAL A 108 6.02 -97.18 13.18
N ALA A 109 5.70 -98.47 13.14
CA ALA A 109 4.41 -98.96 12.70
C ALA A 109 3.37 -98.80 13.83
N MET A 110 2.10 -98.61 13.47
CA MET A 110 1.02 -98.43 14.43
C MET A 110 0.75 -99.70 15.27
N THR A 111 1.11 -100.87 14.74
CA THR A 111 1.04 -102.19 15.39
C THR A 111 2.34 -102.97 15.14
N GLY A 112 2.84 -103.75 16.11
CA GLY A 112 4.13 -104.46 16.03
C GLY A 112 5.21 -103.95 16.99
N ALA A 113 6.11 -104.82 17.46
CA ALA A 113 6.91 -104.59 18.67
C ALA A 113 8.30 -103.94 18.49
N SER A 114 8.71 -103.59 17.27
CA SER A 114 10.06 -103.03 17.03
C SER A 114 10.02 -101.85 16.05
N PRO A 115 10.54 -100.67 16.44
CA PRO A 115 10.85 -99.59 15.51
C PRO A 115 11.75 -100.07 14.37
N GLY A 116 11.62 -99.43 13.21
CA GLY A 116 12.52 -99.65 12.08
C GLY A 116 13.92 -99.10 12.32
N SER A 117 14.83 -99.40 11.39
CA SER A 117 16.16 -98.78 11.40
C SER A 117 16.06 -97.31 11.03
N ALA A 118 16.88 -96.47 11.69
CA ALA A 118 16.99 -95.07 11.35
C ALA A 118 17.41 -94.88 9.87
N ALA A 119 16.72 -94.00 9.16
CA ALA A 119 17.05 -93.59 7.80
C ALA A 119 17.31 -92.09 7.78
N ALA A 120 18.45 -91.68 7.23
CA ALA A 120 18.84 -90.28 7.12
C ALA A 120 18.81 -89.80 5.67
N SER A 121 18.53 -88.52 5.46
CA SER A 121 18.70 -87.85 4.18
C SER A 121 20.17 -87.82 3.75
N LEU A 122 20.42 -87.49 2.49
CA LEU A 122 21.74 -86.98 2.10
C LEU A 122 22.04 -85.68 2.87
N PRO A 123 23.31 -85.41 3.20
CA PRO A 123 23.70 -84.17 3.88
C PRO A 123 23.47 -82.96 2.97
N LEU A 124 22.73 -81.99 3.48
CA LEU A 124 22.60 -80.66 2.90
C LEU A 124 23.73 -79.79 3.47
N VAL A 125 24.57 -79.23 2.59
CA VAL A 125 25.67 -78.35 3.01
C VAL A 125 25.13 -76.93 3.16
N THR A 126 25.23 -76.35 4.35
CA THR A 126 24.89 -74.94 4.58
C THR A 126 26.06 -74.05 4.16
N SER A 127 25.76 -72.87 3.59
CA SER A 127 26.78 -71.93 3.13
C SER A 127 27.07 -70.85 4.19
N ALA A 128 28.34 -70.45 4.31
CA ALA A 128 28.77 -69.35 5.18
C ALA A 128 28.53 -67.94 4.58
N SER A 129 27.85 -67.85 3.43
CA SER A 129 27.41 -66.57 2.89
C SER A 129 26.37 -65.95 3.83
N SER A 130 26.57 -64.69 4.22
CA SER A 130 25.55 -63.90 4.91
C SER A 130 24.37 -63.66 3.97
N ASN A 131 23.13 -63.70 4.48
CA ASN A 131 21.97 -63.25 3.70
C ASN A 131 22.22 -61.82 3.22
N ALA A 132 22.04 -61.55 1.93
CA ALA A 132 22.11 -60.19 1.46
C ALA A 132 20.89 -59.40 1.98
N ALA A 133 21.02 -58.09 2.05
CA ALA A 133 19.85 -57.25 2.30
C ALA A 133 19.05 -57.14 0.99
N PRO A 134 17.71 -57.17 1.04
CA PRO A 134 16.88 -57.01 -0.14
C PRO A 134 17.05 -55.60 -0.74
N THR A 135 16.66 -55.45 -2.00
CA THR A 135 16.72 -54.22 -2.77
C THR A 135 15.33 -53.79 -3.24
N ALA A 136 15.12 -52.49 -3.34
CA ALA A 136 13.95 -51.89 -3.96
C ALA A 136 14.42 -51.08 -5.15
N THR A 137 13.86 -51.34 -6.33
CA THR A 137 14.20 -50.65 -7.58
C THR A 137 12.93 -50.18 -8.27
N GLY A 138 13.03 -49.23 -9.21
CA GLY A 138 11.87 -48.69 -9.92
C GLY A 138 10.83 -48.04 -9.00
N VAL A 139 11.30 -47.39 -7.91
CA VAL A 139 10.42 -46.69 -6.97
C VAL A 139 9.80 -45.49 -7.70
N ALA A 140 8.47 -45.47 -7.81
CA ALA A 140 7.74 -44.49 -8.60
C ALA A 140 6.42 -44.11 -7.93
N ILE A 141 5.95 -42.90 -8.21
CA ILE A 141 4.65 -42.38 -7.80
C ILE A 141 3.74 -42.33 -9.03
N SER A 142 2.48 -42.69 -8.86
CA SER A 142 1.42 -42.47 -9.86
C SER A 142 0.23 -41.76 -9.24
N ASP A 143 -0.31 -40.77 -9.93
CA ASP A 143 -1.57 -40.12 -9.59
C ASP A 143 -2.77 -40.89 -10.19
N GLY A 144 -3.82 -41.08 -9.41
CA GLY A 144 -5.02 -41.82 -9.79
C GLY A 144 -5.91 -41.11 -10.82
N ASN A 145 -5.80 -39.78 -10.98
CA ASN A 145 -6.60 -38.99 -11.92
C ASN A 145 -5.84 -38.68 -13.24
N GLY A 146 -4.52 -38.85 -13.27
CA GLY A 146 -3.66 -38.59 -14.43
C GLY A 146 -3.39 -37.12 -14.75
N GLY A 147 -3.82 -36.19 -13.89
CA GLY A 147 -3.52 -34.76 -13.94
C GLY A 147 -2.29 -34.39 -13.11
N SER A 148 -2.12 -33.10 -12.85
CA SER A 148 -1.09 -32.61 -11.92
C SER A 148 -1.59 -32.71 -10.48
N PRO A 149 -0.73 -33.09 -9.53
CA PRO A 149 -1.17 -33.45 -8.19
C PRO A 149 -1.67 -32.21 -7.43
N VAL A 150 -2.92 -32.26 -6.97
CA VAL A 150 -3.54 -31.21 -6.14
C VAL A 150 -4.02 -31.77 -4.79
N SER A 151 -4.35 -30.89 -3.85
CA SER A 151 -4.84 -31.28 -2.53
C SER A 151 -6.13 -32.10 -2.68
N GLY A 152 -6.17 -33.27 -2.06
CA GLY A 152 -7.25 -34.24 -2.19
C GLY A 152 -6.96 -35.41 -3.14
N ASP A 153 -5.92 -35.32 -3.97
CA ASP A 153 -5.54 -36.41 -4.87
C ASP A 153 -4.91 -37.59 -4.13
N LEU A 154 -5.22 -38.80 -4.59
CA LEU A 154 -4.66 -40.03 -4.06
C LEU A 154 -3.45 -40.46 -4.89
N LEU A 155 -2.26 -40.23 -4.34
CA LEU A 155 -1.01 -40.73 -4.87
C LEU A 155 -0.79 -42.19 -4.50
N THR A 156 -0.26 -42.98 -5.43
CA THR A 156 0.09 -44.38 -5.22
C THR A 156 1.58 -44.60 -5.47
N GLY A 157 2.28 -45.06 -4.45
CA GLY A 157 3.67 -45.50 -4.51
C GLY A 157 3.79 -46.95 -4.99
N SER A 158 4.76 -47.20 -5.86
CA SER A 158 5.08 -48.52 -6.42
C SER A 158 6.59 -48.75 -6.45
N TYR A 159 7.02 -50.02 -6.41
CA TYR A 159 8.41 -50.43 -6.51
C TYR A 159 8.51 -51.89 -6.94
N VAL A 160 9.72 -52.31 -7.32
CA VAL A 160 10.09 -53.69 -7.61
C VAL A 160 11.01 -54.21 -6.52
N TYR A 161 10.54 -55.19 -5.77
CA TYR A 161 11.34 -55.93 -4.79
C TYR A 161 12.29 -56.90 -5.49
N GLY A 162 13.54 -56.94 -5.04
CA GLY A 162 14.52 -57.91 -5.50
C GLY A 162 15.41 -58.37 -4.36
N ASP A 163 15.64 -59.66 -4.27
CA ASP A 163 16.56 -60.26 -3.32
C ASP A 163 17.55 -61.17 -4.06
N ALA A 164 18.82 -61.16 -3.66
CA ALA A 164 19.88 -61.86 -4.38
C ALA A 164 19.77 -63.38 -4.25
N GLU A 165 19.18 -63.84 -3.15
CA GLU A 165 18.99 -65.26 -2.82
C GLU A 165 17.59 -65.77 -3.20
N GLY A 166 16.67 -64.85 -3.54
CA GLY A 166 15.31 -65.17 -3.96
C GLY A 166 14.32 -65.26 -2.80
N ASP A 167 14.67 -64.70 -1.64
CA ASP A 167 13.77 -64.64 -0.49
C ASP A 167 12.51 -63.84 -0.85
N LEU A 168 11.35 -64.40 -0.51
CA LEU A 168 10.07 -63.71 -0.69
C LEU A 168 10.04 -62.43 0.14
N GLU A 169 9.30 -61.43 -0.33
CA GLU A 169 9.13 -60.19 0.41
C GLU A 169 8.37 -60.42 1.74
N GLY A 170 8.91 -59.81 2.79
CA GLY A 170 8.34 -59.75 4.14
C GLY A 170 7.48 -58.50 4.33
N THR A 171 7.60 -57.86 5.50
CA THR A 171 6.84 -56.63 5.82
C THR A 171 7.71 -55.39 5.58
N SER A 172 7.79 -54.98 4.31
CA SER A 172 8.45 -53.72 3.92
C SER A 172 7.74 -52.51 4.54
N THR A 173 8.48 -51.47 4.87
CA THR A 173 7.94 -50.25 5.49
C THR A 173 7.94 -49.10 4.51
N PHE A 174 6.90 -48.27 4.55
CA PHE A 174 6.72 -47.13 3.67
C PHE A 174 6.65 -45.83 4.45
N ARG A 175 7.08 -44.74 3.83
CA ARG A 175 6.74 -43.39 4.25
C ARG A 175 6.66 -42.44 3.07
N TRP A 176 5.82 -41.43 3.19
CA TRP A 176 5.81 -40.28 2.29
C TRP A 176 6.60 -39.14 2.92
N LEU A 177 7.30 -38.38 2.08
CA LEU A 177 8.09 -37.24 2.53
C LEU A 177 7.64 -35.97 1.79
N ARG A 178 7.62 -34.88 2.53
CA ARG A 178 7.43 -33.50 2.07
C ARG A 178 8.77 -32.79 2.19
N ASP A 179 9.35 -32.38 1.07
CA ASP A 179 10.68 -31.75 1.01
C ASP A 179 11.76 -32.54 1.76
N GLY A 180 11.71 -33.86 1.62
CA GLY A 180 12.62 -34.80 2.30
C GLY A 180 12.34 -35.05 3.78
N THR A 181 11.30 -34.44 4.36
CA THR A 181 10.85 -34.68 5.75
C THR A 181 9.66 -35.63 5.78
N ALA A 182 9.70 -36.65 6.65
CA ALA A 182 8.63 -37.65 6.71
C ALA A 182 7.30 -37.07 7.20
N ILE A 183 6.23 -37.34 6.46
CA ILE A 183 4.86 -36.95 6.82
C ILE A 183 4.33 -37.93 7.88
N VAL A 184 3.90 -37.40 9.02
CA VAL A 184 3.48 -38.22 10.16
C VAL A 184 2.25 -39.06 9.80
N GLY A 185 2.37 -40.38 9.96
CA GLY A 185 1.26 -41.33 9.73
C GLY A 185 1.06 -41.76 8.27
N ALA A 186 1.77 -41.15 7.31
CA ALA A 186 1.71 -41.52 5.90
C ALA A 186 2.58 -42.76 5.62
N THR A 187 2.19 -43.92 6.15
CA THR A 187 2.99 -45.17 6.10
C THR A 187 2.40 -46.26 5.20
N SER A 188 1.48 -45.91 4.31
CA SER A 188 0.88 -46.80 3.32
C SER A 188 1.42 -46.52 1.91
N THR A 189 1.18 -47.45 0.99
CA THR A 189 1.47 -47.26 -0.44
C THR A 189 0.55 -46.23 -1.11
N GLY A 190 -0.56 -45.86 -0.47
CA GLY A 190 -1.41 -44.74 -0.90
C GLY A 190 -1.26 -43.55 0.04
N TYR A 191 -1.28 -42.32 -0.49
CA TYR A 191 -1.29 -41.08 0.28
C TYR A 191 -2.20 -40.05 -0.39
N THR A 192 -3.08 -39.42 0.40
CA THR A 192 -3.94 -38.34 -0.08
C THR A 192 -3.28 -37.01 0.24
N LEU A 193 -3.03 -36.20 -0.78
CA LEU A 193 -2.45 -34.87 -0.61
C LEU A 193 -3.35 -33.99 0.26
N VAL A 194 -2.73 -33.20 1.14
CA VAL A 194 -3.41 -32.18 1.96
C VAL A 194 -2.92 -30.78 1.58
N PRO A 195 -3.60 -29.69 1.97
CA PRO A 195 -3.15 -28.33 1.62
C PRO A 195 -1.72 -28.02 2.04
N ALA A 196 -1.27 -28.58 3.17
CA ALA A 196 0.10 -28.38 3.66
C ALA A 196 1.19 -29.09 2.82
N ASP A 197 0.82 -29.94 1.87
CA ASP A 197 1.73 -30.58 0.91
C ASP A 197 1.96 -29.73 -0.34
N ILE A 198 1.31 -28.55 -0.43
CA ILE A 198 1.34 -27.69 -1.60
C ILE A 198 1.82 -26.30 -1.18
N PRO A 199 2.90 -25.76 -1.78
CA PRO A 199 3.83 -26.44 -2.69
C PRO A 199 4.88 -27.25 -1.93
N ALA A 200 5.09 -28.51 -2.29
CA ALA A 200 6.24 -29.30 -1.83
C ALA A 200 6.65 -30.39 -2.83
N ASP A 201 7.91 -30.84 -2.73
CA ASP A 201 8.35 -32.05 -3.40
C ASP A 201 7.87 -33.27 -2.61
N ILE A 202 6.97 -34.04 -3.22
CA ILE A 202 6.45 -35.26 -2.63
C ILE A 202 7.26 -36.45 -3.13
N THR A 203 7.82 -37.22 -2.18
CA THR A 203 8.55 -38.45 -2.48
C THR A 203 7.98 -39.64 -1.71
N PHE A 204 8.08 -40.82 -2.33
CA PHE A 204 7.70 -42.09 -1.73
C PHE A 204 8.96 -42.89 -1.39
N GLU A 205 9.14 -43.23 -0.12
CA GLU A 205 10.26 -44.05 0.33
C GLU A 205 9.79 -45.44 0.78
N VAL A 206 10.52 -46.45 0.34
CA VAL A 206 10.35 -47.84 0.77
C VAL A 206 11.66 -48.38 1.36
N VAL A 207 11.55 -49.06 2.50
CA VAL A 207 12.61 -49.91 3.04
C VAL A 207 12.18 -51.37 2.84
N PRO A 208 12.78 -52.09 1.87
CA PRO A 208 12.37 -53.46 1.59
C PRO A 208 12.83 -54.39 2.72
N VAL A 209 12.01 -55.37 3.06
CA VAL A 209 12.31 -56.37 4.10
C VAL A 209 12.04 -57.75 3.53
N ALA A 210 13.01 -58.66 3.62
CA ALA A 210 12.84 -60.04 3.21
C ALA A 210 12.06 -60.82 4.28
N LEU A 211 11.36 -61.88 3.87
CA LEU A 211 10.60 -62.75 4.77
C LEU A 211 11.52 -63.54 5.71
N THR A 212 12.77 -63.79 5.27
CA THR A 212 13.84 -64.50 5.98
C THR A 212 15.13 -63.66 5.98
N GLY A 213 16.01 -63.88 6.96
CA GLY A 213 17.18 -63.03 7.21
C GLY A 213 16.95 -61.87 8.20
N THR A 214 18.02 -61.23 8.66
CA THR A 214 17.96 -60.26 9.79
C THR A 214 18.18 -58.80 9.41
N SER A 215 18.50 -58.50 8.14
CA SER A 215 18.90 -57.16 7.72
C SER A 215 17.88 -56.57 6.74
N PRO A 216 17.17 -55.48 7.09
CA PRO A 216 16.41 -54.68 6.14
C PRO A 216 17.31 -54.17 5.00
N GLY A 217 16.71 -53.92 3.84
CA GLY A 217 17.36 -53.24 2.73
C GLY A 217 17.69 -51.78 3.03
N VAL A 218 18.42 -51.16 2.11
CA VAL A 218 18.62 -49.70 2.13
C VAL A 218 17.33 -49.03 1.67
N ALA A 219 16.97 -47.92 2.32
CA ALA A 219 15.84 -47.10 1.89
C ALA A 219 16.02 -46.64 0.43
N ALA A 220 15.00 -46.85 -0.38
CA ALA A 220 14.93 -46.36 -1.75
C ALA A 220 13.80 -45.34 -1.87
N VAL A 221 14.12 -44.18 -2.45
CA VAL A 221 13.20 -43.05 -2.61
C VAL A 221 12.86 -42.90 -4.09
N SER A 222 11.61 -42.55 -4.40
CA SER A 222 11.20 -42.17 -5.75
C SER A 222 11.92 -40.91 -6.22
N ALA A 223 11.82 -40.59 -7.51
CA ALA A 223 12.02 -39.21 -7.95
C ALA A 223 11.00 -38.28 -7.23
N PRO A 224 11.37 -37.03 -6.92
CA PRO A 224 10.43 -36.04 -6.41
C PRO A 224 9.30 -35.81 -7.42
N LEU A 225 8.08 -35.78 -6.91
CA LEU A 225 6.90 -35.36 -7.62
C LEU A 225 6.55 -33.94 -7.13
N PRO A 226 6.88 -32.88 -7.88
CA PRO A 226 6.54 -31.52 -7.50
C PRO A 226 5.01 -31.35 -7.55
N THR A 227 4.43 -30.82 -6.48
CA THR A 227 3.04 -30.35 -6.47
C THR A 227 3.02 -28.88 -6.90
N GLY A 228 2.19 -28.52 -7.88
CA GLY A 228 2.18 -27.16 -8.46
C GLY A 228 1.83 -26.07 -7.44
N ILE A 229 2.35 -24.85 -7.65
CA ILE A 229 1.96 -23.66 -6.87
C ILE A 229 0.60 -23.19 -7.39
N VAL A 230 -0.31 -22.84 -6.47
CA VAL A 230 -1.57 -22.17 -6.81
C VAL A 230 -1.23 -20.73 -7.22
N PRO A 231 -1.48 -20.32 -8.47
CA PRO A 231 -1.34 -18.92 -8.86
C PRO A 231 -2.34 -18.08 -8.06
N VAL A 232 -1.84 -17.03 -7.44
CA VAL A 232 -2.65 -15.98 -6.83
C VAL A 232 -2.24 -14.65 -7.44
N VAL A 233 -3.16 -13.68 -7.45
CA VAL A 233 -2.83 -12.31 -7.82
C VAL A 233 -1.82 -11.77 -6.79
N SER A 234 -0.76 -11.08 -7.24
CA SER A 234 0.31 -10.66 -6.33
C SER A 234 1.15 -9.51 -6.88
N GLY A 235 1.52 -8.55 -6.02
CA GLY A 235 2.15 -7.29 -6.43
C GLY A 235 1.07 -6.23 -6.65
N PHE A 236 1.31 -5.27 -7.53
CA PHE A 236 0.33 -4.25 -7.92
C PHE A 236 -0.24 -4.52 -9.31
N ALA A 237 -1.54 -4.29 -9.50
CA ALA A 237 -2.15 -4.27 -10.81
C ALA A 237 -1.89 -2.92 -11.45
N ARG A 238 -1.56 -2.92 -12.75
CA ARG A 238 -1.01 -1.73 -13.41
C ARG A 238 -1.95 -1.20 -14.49
N TYR A 239 -2.54 -0.05 -14.25
CA TYR A 239 -3.41 0.66 -15.19
C TYR A 239 -2.57 1.49 -16.18
N SER A 240 -2.96 1.51 -17.44
CA SER A 240 -2.36 2.35 -18.47
C SER A 240 -3.45 2.95 -19.34
N ASP A 241 -3.56 4.28 -19.26
CA ASP A 241 -4.26 5.08 -20.27
C ASP A 241 -3.51 4.89 -21.59
N THR A 242 -4.13 4.13 -22.48
CA THR A 242 -3.49 3.75 -23.75
C THR A 242 -3.54 4.90 -24.76
N ASN A 243 -4.44 5.85 -24.55
CA ASN A 243 -4.76 6.89 -25.50
C ASN A 243 -4.30 8.29 -25.04
N ARG A 244 -3.90 8.43 -23.77
CA ARG A 244 -3.33 9.63 -23.13
C ARG A 244 -4.30 10.80 -23.17
N ASN A 245 -5.54 10.54 -22.75
CA ASN A 245 -6.55 11.56 -22.60
C ASN A 245 -6.85 11.90 -21.13
N GLY A 246 -6.16 11.26 -20.17
CA GLY A 246 -6.36 11.51 -18.74
C GLY A 246 -7.67 10.95 -18.23
N THR A 247 -8.32 10.03 -18.95
CA THR A 247 -9.64 9.51 -18.55
C THR A 247 -9.70 8.00 -18.63
N LEU A 248 -10.29 7.39 -17.59
CA LEU A 248 -10.55 5.96 -17.54
C LEU A 248 -11.61 5.57 -18.58
N ASP A 249 -11.19 4.98 -19.70
CA ASP A 249 -12.12 4.70 -20.80
C ASP A 249 -11.91 3.36 -21.51
N ALA A 250 -12.72 3.16 -22.56
CA ALA A 250 -12.68 1.93 -23.32
C ALA A 250 -11.39 1.83 -24.14
N ASN A 251 -10.79 0.64 -24.14
CA ASN A 251 -9.50 0.29 -24.76
C ASN A 251 -8.25 0.57 -23.93
N ASP A 252 -8.38 1.19 -22.75
CA ASP A 252 -7.30 1.22 -21.78
C ASP A 252 -6.97 -0.18 -21.27
N GLN A 253 -5.82 -0.29 -20.60
CA GLN A 253 -5.27 -1.59 -20.21
C GLN A 253 -5.00 -1.66 -18.72
N LEU A 254 -5.36 -2.80 -18.13
CA LEU A 254 -5.02 -3.17 -16.77
C LEU A 254 -4.21 -4.48 -16.81
N VAL A 255 -2.97 -4.46 -16.34
CA VAL A 255 -2.10 -5.63 -16.28
C VAL A 255 -2.14 -6.22 -14.88
N VAL A 256 -2.59 -7.47 -14.76
CA VAL A 256 -2.73 -8.17 -13.48
C VAL A 256 -1.63 -9.23 -13.34
N PRO A 257 -0.71 -9.07 -12.36
CA PRO A 257 0.36 -10.03 -12.10
C PRO A 257 -0.07 -11.21 -11.21
N PHE A 258 0.55 -12.36 -11.45
CA PHE A 258 0.40 -13.58 -10.66
C PHE A 258 1.72 -14.01 -10.01
N SER A 259 1.60 -14.75 -8.91
CA SER A 259 2.72 -15.24 -8.09
C SER A 259 3.66 -16.23 -8.79
N VAL A 260 3.23 -16.79 -9.93
CA VAL A 260 3.97 -17.77 -10.73
C VAL A 260 3.60 -17.65 -12.20
N ASP A 261 4.44 -18.20 -13.08
CA ASP A 261 4.09 -18.33 -14.50
C ASP A 261 2.78 -19.10 -14.71
N ILE A 262 1.94 -18.57 -15.60
CA ILE A 262 0.59 -19.07 -15.87
C ILE A 262 0.36 -19.44 -17.34
N THR A 263 -0.73 -20.17 -17.58
CA THR A 263 -1.40 -20.35 -18.86
C THR A 263 -2.80 -19.75 -18.75
N ALA A 264 -3.11 -18.77 -19.59
CA ALA A 264 -4.40 -18.09 -19.65
C ALA A 264 -5.12 -18.41 -20.98
N ILE A 265 -6.24 -19.13 -20.94
CA ILE A 265 -6.99 -19.53 -22.14
C ILE A 265 -8.48 -19.27 -21.95
N GLY A 266 -9.04 -18.41 -22.81
CA GLY A 266 -10.49 -18.12 -22.79
C GLY A 266 -10.96 -17.32 -21.58
N VAL A 267 -10.05 -16.58 -20.96
CA VAL A 267 -10.31 -15.68 -19.83
C VAL A 267 -11.22 -14.53 -20.26
N MET A 268 -12.15 -14.16 -19.40
CA MET A 268 -13.13 -13.08 -19.56
C MET A 268 -12.96 -12.06 -18.42
N GLY A 269 -13.44 -10.83 -18.61
CA GLY A 269 -13.40 -9.82 -17.54
C GLY A 269 -14.13 -10.27 -16.27
N SER A 270 -15.19 -11.09 -16.40
CA SER A 270 -15.94 -11.66 -15.26
C SER A 270 -15.18 -12.73 -14.47
N ASP A 271 -13.97 -13.11 -14.91
CA ASP A 271 -13.09 -13.99 -14.15
C ASP A 271 -12.29 -13.23 -13.08
N PHE A 272 -12.38 -11.89 -13.08
CA PHE A 272 -11.84 -10.98 -12.07
C PHE A 272 -12.97 -10.35 -11.27
N ASP A 273 -12.73 -10.14 -9.98
CA ASP A 273 -13.62 -9.43 -9.08
C ASP A 273 -12.95 -8.11 -8.64
N LEU A 274 -13.71 -7.02 -8.71
CA LEU A 274 -13.39 -5.74 -8.09
C LEU A 274 -14.25 -5.64 -6.81
N PRO A 275 -13.65 -5.54 -5.62
CA PRO A 275 -14.35 -5.66 -4.34
C PRO A 275 -15.12 -4.40 -3.93
N VAL A 276 -14.75 -3.24 -4.48
CA VAL A 276 -15.36 -1.94 -4.19
C VAL A 276 -16.69 -1.80 -4.91
N ALA A 277 -17.71 -1.30 -4.19
CA ALA A 277 -19.04 -1.14 -4.76
C ALA A 277 -19.05 -0.07 -5.87
N GLY A 278 -19.49 -0.43 -7.08
CA GLY A 278 -19.54 0.48 -8.23
C GLY A 278 -18.43 0.19 -9.24
N ASP A 279 -17.35 -0.45 -8.80
CA ASP A 279 -16.23 -0.79 -9.66
C ASP A 279 -16.62 -1.79 -10.77
N SER A 280 -16.03 -1.57 -11.93
CA SER A 280 -16.34 -2.28 -13.16
C SER A 280 -15.19 -2.15 -14.17
N LEU A 281 -14.75 -3.29 -14.73
CA LEU A 281 -13.84 -3.32 -15.89
C LEU A 281 -14.52 -2.83 -17.20
N GLY A 282 -15.79 -2.45 -17.14
CA GLY A 282 -16.58 -1.99 -18.28
C GLY A 282 -17.22 -3.14 -19.07
N THR A 283 -18.32 -2.82 -19.76
CA THR A 283 -19.05 -3.82 -20.56
C THR A 283 -18.23 -4.24 -21.77
N GLY A 284 -17.96 -5.55 -21.88
CA GLY A 284 -17.23 -6.12 -23.03
C GLY A 284 -15.71 -6.11 -22.88
N ALA A 285 -15.18 -5.93 -21.67
CA ALA A 285 -13.77 -6.08 -21.37
C ALA A 285 -13.23 -7.44 -21.88
N THR A 286 -12.03 -7.43 -22.43
CA THR A 286 -11.38 -8.62 -23.00
C THR A 286 -10.05 -8.90 -22.32
N VAL A 287 -9.66 -10.16 -22.19
CA VAL A 287 -8.44 -10.55 -21.48
C VAL A 287 -7.51 -11.36 -22.41
N ALA A 288 -6.22 -11.05 -22.35
CA ALA A 288 -5.16 -11.73 -23.09
C ALA A 288 -3.96 -12.03 -22.18
N GLY A 289 -3.01 -12.84 -22.67
CA GLY A 289 -1.73 -13.02 -21.98
C GLY A 289 -0.96 -11.70 -21.88
N GLY A 290 -0.40 -11.43 -20.72
CA GLY A 290 0.30 -10.19 -20.42
C GLY A 290 1.72 -10.12 -20.99
N PRO A 291 2.45 -9.03 -20.69
CA PRO A 291 3.81 -8.84 -21.17
C PRO A 291 4.80 -9.86 -20.56
N ALA A 292 4.58 -10.29 -19.32
CA ALA A 292 5.32 -11.40 -18.71
C ALA A 292 4.54 -12.73 -18.70
N SER A 293 5.25 -13.85 -18.50
CA SER A 293 4.66 -15.20 -18.45
C SER A 293 3.76 -15.44 -17.24
N ASN A 294 3.84 -14.59 -16.23
CA ASN A 294 3.03 -14.61 -15.02
C ASN A 294 1.97 -13.49 -15.01
N GLU A 295 1.62 -12.90 -16.15
CA GLU A 295 0.71 -11.76 -16.23
C GLU A 295 -0.42 -11.98 -17.22
N VAL A 296 -1.52 -11.26 -17.01
CA VAL A 296 -2.60 -11.07 -17.99
C VAL A 296 -2.82 -9.59 -18.23
N THR A 297 -3.25 -9.24 -19.43
CA THR A 297 -3.69 -7.88 -19.77
C THR A 297 -5.19 -7.89 -20.01
N ILE A 298 -5.90 -7.07 -19.26
CA ILE A 298 -7.32 -6.78 -19.42
C ILE A 298 -7.41 -5.50 -20.25
N THR A 299 -8.05 -5.55 -21.41
CA THR A 299 -8.46 -4.35 -22.16
C THR A 299 -9.87 -3.97 -21.72
N LEU A 300 -10.02 -2.75 -21.22
CA LEU A 300 -11.26 -2.26 -20.62
C LEU A 300 -12.41 -2.14 -21.63
N GLY A 301 -13.62 -2.40 -21.14
CA GLY A 301 -14.85 -2.32 -21.90
C GLY A 301 -15.43 -0.91 -21.95
N THR A 302 -16.68 -0.76 -22.40
CA THR A 302 -17.37 0.54 -22.35
C THR A 302 -17.80 0.89 -20.94
N SER A 303 -17.56 2.14 -20.52
CA SER A 303 -17.85 2.66 -19.17
C SER A 303 -17.19 1.81 -18.07
N PRO A 304 -15.85 1.69 -18.08
CA PRO A 304 -15.13 1.21 -16.91
C PRO A 304 -15.26 2.22 -15.75
N SER A 305 -15.04 1.75 -14.53
CA SER A 305 -15.09 2.54 -13.29
C SER A 305 -14.22 1.84 -12.26
N PHE A 306 -13.12 2.45 -11.84
CA PHE A 306 -12.29 2.07 -10.70
C PHE A 306 -11.28 3.20 -10.45
N LYS A 307 -10.70 3.26 -9.27
CA LYS A 307 -9.72 4.27 -8.88
C LYS A 307 -8.30 3.73 -9.05
N THR A 308 -7.38 4.63 -9.37
CA THR A 308 -5.93 4.35 -9.39
C THR A 308 -5.15 5.18 -8.38
N ARG A 309 -5.87 6.06 -7.65
CA ARG A 309 -5.33 7.11 -6.78
C ARG A 309 -5.23 6.76 -5.29
N GLN A 310 -5.57 5.54 -4.89
CA GLN A 310 -5.70 5.21 -3.47
C GLN A 310 -5.43 3.74 -3.23
N ASP A 311 -4.86 3.47 -2.07
CA ASP A 311 -4.65 2.13 -1.56
C ASP A 311 -5.96 1.41 -1.24
N PHE A 312 -6.10 0.19 -1.75
CA PHE A 312 -7.24 -0.66 -1.47
C PHE A 312 -7.11 -1.30 -0.08
N SER A 313 -8.06 -0.95 0.78
CA SER A 313 -8.24 -1.62 2.07
C SER A 313 -9.39 -2.61 2.02
N SER A 314 -9.11 -3.88 2.31
CA SER A 314 -10.18 -4.89 2.48
C SER A 314 -11.18 -4.59 3.61
N ALA A 315 -10.89 -3.61 4.47
CA ALA A 315 -11.80 -3.11 5.49
C ALA A 315 -12.78 -2.04 4.96
N SER A 316 -12.42 -1.35 3.87
CA SER A 316 -13.14 -0.22 3.29
C SER A 316 -13.44 -0.50 1.82
N VAL A 317 -14.70 -0.84 1.51
CA VAL A 317 -15.14 -1.20 0.14
C VAL A 317 -16.32 -0.34 -0.33
N GLY A 318 -16.44 0.86 0.23
CA GLY A 318 -17.41 1.86 -0.20
C GLY A 318 -17.00 2.48 -1.53
N THR A 319 -17.90 3.21 -2.20
CA THR A 319 -17.65 3.87 -3.50
C THR A 319 -16.41 4.76 -3.51
N ASN A 320 -15.99 5.22 -2.33
CA ASN A 320 -14.93 6.21 -2.18
C ASN A 320 -13.57 5.56 -1.86
N SER A 321 -13.54 4.25 -1.57
CA SER A 321 -12.31 3.52 -1.24
C SER A 321 -11.44 3.23 -2.47
N GLY A 322 -10.12 3.14 -2.28
CA GLY A 322 -9.18 2.68 -3.31
C GLY A 322 -9.58 1.33 -3.92
N SER A 323 -9.34 1.17 -5.22
CA SER A 323 -9.85 0.01 -5.96
C SER A 323 -8.88 -1.16 -5.93
N GLY A 324 -9.38 -2.30 -5.48
CA GLY A 324 -8.65 -3.57 -5.50
C GLY A 324 -9.03 -4.45 -6.70
N ILE A 325 -8.16 -5.38 -7.08
CA ILE A 325 -8.51 -6.43 -8.05
C ILE A 325 -7.99 -7.80 -7.61
N ASP A 326 -8.81 -8.83 -7.80
CA ASP A 326 -8.43 -10.22 -7.62
C ASP A 326 -9.08 -11.12 -8.68
N VAL A 327 -8.69 -12.39 -8.72
CA VAL A 327 -9.45 -13.41 -9.45
C VAL A 327 -10.72 -13.78 -8.70
N SER A 328 -11.78 -14.06 -9.46
CA SER A 328 -13.04 -14.51 -8.91
C SER A 328 -12.90 -15.87 -8.20
N GLY A 329 -13.63 -16.06 -7.10
CA GLY A 329 -13.64 -17.34 -6.37
C GLY A 329 -14.26 -18.52 -7.14
N ALA A 330 -14.70 -18.32 -8.39
CA ALA A 330 -15.48 -19.28 -9.18
C ALA A 330 -14.80 -19.75 -10.48
N LEU A 331 -13.48 -19.58 -10.62
CA LEU A 331 -12.74 -19.98 -11.82
C LEU A 331 -12.92 -21.47 -12.16
N ALA A 332 -13.23 -21.74 -13.44
CA ALA A 332 -13.22 -23.11 -13.97
C ALA A 332 -11.77 -23.55 -14.29
N SER A 333 -11.48 -24.86 -14.13
CA SER A 333 -10.20 -25.41 -14.61
C SER A 333 -10.04 -25.15 -16.11
N GLY A 334 -8.84 -24.72 -16.49
CA GLY A 334 -8.42 -24.37 -17.84
C GLY A 334 -8.51 -22.89 -18.20
N VAL A 335 -9.00 -22.03 -17.29
CA VAL A 335 -9.15 -20.59 -17.53
C VAL A 335 -7.85 -19.84 -17.24
N ILE A 336 -7.39 -19.84 -15.98
CA ILE A 336 -6.07 -19.38 -15.53
C ILE A 336 -5.47 -20.48 -14.67
N GLU A 337 -4.33 -21.03 -15.08
CA GLU A 337 -3.63 -22.11 -14.35
C GLU A 337 -2.12 -21.87 -14.32
N SER A 338 -1.39 -22.41 -13.34
CA SER A 338 0.08 -22.44 -13.40
C SER A 338 0.55 -23.22 -14.63
N LEU A 339 1.83 -23.13 -15.00
CA LEU A 339 2.41 -23.98 -16.06
C LEU A 339 2.26 -25.49 -15.79
N THR A 340 1.97 -25.86 -14.55
CA THR A 340 1.67 -27.24 -14.14
C THR A 340 0.18 -27.58 -14.16
N GLY A 341 -0.72 -26.67 -14.53
CA GLY A 341 -2.17 -26.92 -14.64
C GLY A 341 -2.94 -26.84 -13.32
N VAL A 342 -2.41 -26.10 -12.33
CA VAL A 342 -3.13 -25.81 -11.08
C VAL A 342 -3.93 -24.51 -11.27
N PRO A 343 -5.27 -24.51 -11.12
CA PRO A 343 -6.08 -23.30 -11.28
C PRO A 343 -5.70 -22.18 -10.32
N ALA A 344 -5.79 -20.94 -10.78
CA ALA A 344 -5.68 -19.77 -9.93
C ALA A 344 -6.80 -19.74 -8.89
N ALA A 345 -6.52 -19.13 -7.73
CA ALA A 345 -7.49 -18.99 -6.65
C ALA A 345 -7.49 -17.56 -6.13
N ALA A 346 -8.66 -17.12 -5.65
CA ALA A 346 -8.80 -15.85 -4.96
C ALA A 346 -7.89 -15.79 -3.73
N SER A 347 -7.36 -14.61 -3.49
CA SER A 347 -6.43 -14.25 -2.44
C SER A 347 -6.90 -12.96 -1.75
N THR A 348 -6.01 -12.00 -1.56
CA THR A 348 -6.37 -10.65 -1.15
C THR A 348 -6.33 -9.80 -2.41
N PRO A 349 -7.37 -9.00 -2.72
CA PRO A 349 -7.29 -8.05 -3.83
C PRO A 349 -6.08 -7.15 -3.65
N ILE A 350 -5.42 -6.87 -4.76
CA ILE A 350 -4.25 -5.99 -4.80
C ILE A 350 -4.65 -4.63 -5.35
N ASP A 351 -3.90 -3.61 -4.99
CA ASP A 351 -4.14 -2.23 -5.44
C ASP A 351 -3.94 -2.12 -6.95
N ILE A 352 -4.69 -1.19 -7.54
CA ILE A 352 -4.58 -0.80 -8.93
C ILE A 352 -3.83 0.54 -8.96
N VAL A 353 -2.64 0.54 -9.55
CA VAL A 353 -1.74 1.71 -9.60
C VAL A 353 -1.56 2.18 -11.04
N PRO A 354 -1.36 3.49 -11.29
CA PRO A 354 -1.14 3.99 -12.65
C PRO A 354 0.21 3.51 -13.19
N VAL A 355 0.40 3.60 -14.50
CA VAL A 355 1.68 3.36 -15.16
C VAL A 355 2.17 4.65 -15.77
N PHE A 356 3.39 5.04 -15.40
CA PHE A 356 4.07 6.16 -16.00
C PHE A 356 4.38 5.91 -17.48
N VAL A 357 4.08 6.90 -18.30
CA VAL A 357 4.25 6.83 -19.74
C VAL A 357 5.33 7.79 -20.19
N ASP A 358 6.32 7.27 -20.93
CA ASP A 358 7.31 8.12 -21.61
C ASP A 358 6.60 9.06 -22.60
N SER A 359 6.74 10.36 -22.37
CA SER A 359 6.21 11.44 -23.22
C SER A 359 6.75 11.36 -24.65
N LEU A 360 7.87 10.64 -24.86
CA LEU A 360 8.69 10.59 -26.07
C LEU A 360 9.32 11.94 -26.43
N VAL A 361 9.22 12.92 -25.53
CA VAL A 361 9.86 14.23 -25.66
C VAL A 361 11.33 14.06 -25.27
N ALA A 362 12.18 13.95 -26.29
CA ALA A 362 13.63 13.93 -26.10
C ALA A 362 14.15 15.36 -25.93
N LEU A 363 14.40 15.75 -24.69
CA LEU A 363 14.95 17.05 -24.34
C LEU A 363 16.46 17.04 -24.60
N GLY A 364 16.87 17.75 -25.66
CA GLY A 364 18.23 17.66 -26.18
C GLY A 364 19.24 18.49 -25.39
N VAL A 365 20.26 17.83 -24.79
CA VAL A 365 21.73 18.06 -24.89
C VAL A 365 22.44 17.32 -23.74
N GLY A 366 23.55 16.64 -24.04
CA GLY A 366 24.63 16.32 -23.07
C GLY A 366 24.25 15.54 -21.81
N THR A 367 25.27 15.22 -21.01
CA THR A 367 25.11 14.55 -19.70
C THR A 367 24.51 15.54 -18.69
N ALA A 368 23.30 15.29 -18.19
CA ALA A 368 22.70 16.02 -17.06
C ALA A 368 23.08 15.33 -15.75
N TYR A 369 23.77 16.02 -14.85
CA TYR A 369 24.23 15.44 -13.58
C TYR A 369 23.24 15.65 -12.44
N ARG A 370 22.58 16.80 -12.38
CA ARG A 370 21.59 17.17 -11.38
C ARG A 370 20.51 18.06 -11.99
N LEU A 371 19.30 17.91 -11.48
CA LEU A 371 18.11 18.67 -11.85
C LEU A 371 17.58 19.40 -10.61
N SER A 372 16.90 20.51 -10.84
CA SER A 372 15.99 21.13 -9.89
C SER A 372 14.71 21.49 -10.65
N VAL A 373 13.57 21.38 -9.98
CA VAL A 373 12.24 21.70 -10.51
C VAL A 373 11.65 22.87 -9.72
N GLY A 374 10.66 23.56 -10.28
CA GLY A 374 9.95 24.69 -9.65
C GLY A 374 9.45 25.66 -10.71
N ASP A 375 8.52 26.56 -10.37
CA ASP A 375 8.02 27.61 -11.29
C ASP A 375 9.08 28.71 -11.47
N ILE A 376 9.78 28.69 -12.61
CA ILE A 376 10.92 29.57 -12.87
C ILE A 376 10.49 30.88 -13.54
N ASP A 377 9.37 30.92 -14.25
CA ASP A 377 8.91 32.13 -14.95
C ASP A 377 7.59 32.71 -14.44
N GLY A 378 7.08 32.19 -13.33
CA GLY A 378 5.98 32.74 -12.56
C GLY A 378 4.63 32.54 -13.25
N ASP A 379 4.51 31.52 -14.10
CA ASP A 379 3.29 31.23 -14.85
C ASP A 379 2.40 30.16 -14.21
N GLY A 380 2.85 29.57 -13.09
CA GLY A 380 2.17 28.52 -12.36
C GLY A 380 2.48 27.11 -12.85
N ASP A 381 3.17 26.95 -13.99
CA ASP A 381 3.52 25.64 -14.53
C ASP A 381 4.91 25.20 -14.04
N CYS A 382 5.08 23.90 -13.83
CA CYS A 382 6.35 23.40 -13.35
C CYS A 382 7.46 23.45 -14.40
N ASP A 383 8.50 24.22 -14.11
CA ASP A 383 9.73 24.34 -14.88
C ASP A 383 10.86 23.47 -14.30
N PHE A 384 11.97 23.39 -15.04
CA PHE A 384 13.16 22.71 -14.52
C PHE A 384 14.48 23.19 -15.12
N VAL A 385 15.53 23.09 -14.31
CA VAL A 385 16.91 23.42 -14.67
C VAL A 385 17.81 22.19 -14.57
N ALA A 386 18.67 21.99 -15.56
CA ALA A 386 19.59 20.86 -15.63
C ALA A 386 21.05 21.31 -15.66
N ALA A 387 21.82 20.94 -14.64
CA ALA A 387 23.27 21.07 -14.66
C ALA A 387 23.86 20.07 -15.65
N ALA A 388 24.34 20.59 -16.77
CA ALA A 388 24.96 19.76 -17.79
C ALA A 388 26.48 19.83 -17.69
N GLY A 389 27.15 18.68 -17.78
CA GLY A 389 28.59 18.56 -17.60
C GLY A 389 29.41 19.44 -18.55
N SER A 390 29.83 18.89 -19.70
CA SER A 390 30.59 19.67 -20.70
C SER A 390 29.73 20.61 -21.56
N SER A 391 28.46 20.80 -21.19
CA SER A 391 27.44 21.55 -21.90
C SER A 391 27.01 22.75 -21.05
N PRO A 392 26.39 23.80 -21.61
CA PRO A 392 25.77 24.84 -20.79
C PRO A 392 24.65 24.23 -19.94
N THR A 393 24.47 24.76 -18.71
CA THR A 393 23.25 24.54 -17.93
C THR A 393 22.06 25.01 -18.76
N LEU A 394 21.01 24.20 -18.81
CA LEU A 394 19.78 24.53 -19.50
C LEU A 394 18.67 24.77 -18.49
N VAL A 395 17.90 25.82 -18.75
CA VAL A 395 16.62 26.10 -18.10
C VAL A 395 15.55 25.74 -19.11
N TRP A 396 14.58 24.95 -18.71
CA TRP A 396 13.43 24.55 -19.52
C TRP A 396 12.18 25.20 -18.95
N HIS A 397 11.44 25.85 -19.84
CA HIS A 397 10.14 26.43 -19.58
C HIS A 397 9.06 25.51 -20.14
N ASN A 398 8.18 25.03 -19.28
CA ASN A 398 6.98 24.30 -19.58
C ASN A 398 5.86 25.28 -19.98
N ASP A 399 4.75 24.78 -20.51
CA ASP A 399 3.58 25.60 -20.84
C ASP A 399 2.26 24.98 -20.35
N GLY A 400 2.38 24.03 -19.39
CA GLY A 400 1.26 23.28 -18.83
C GLY A 400 0.52 22.40 -19.84
N ALA A 401 1.00 22.28 -21.09
CA ALA A 401 0.34 21.54 -22.17
C ALA A 401 1.30 20.59 -22.89
N GLY A 402 2.38 20.19 -22.22
CA GLY A 402 3.43 19.32 -22.73
C GLY A 402 4.37 19.99 -23.74
N GLY A 403 4.38 21.33 -23.80
CA GLY A 403 5.26 22.13 -24.63
C GLY A 403 6.45 22.67 -23.84
N TYR A 404 7.66 22.31 -24.28
CA TYR A 404 8.89 22.75 -23.61
C TYR A 404 9.75 23.65 -24.50
N THR A 405 10.18 24.77 -23.94
CA THR A 405 11.24 25.63 -24.52
C THR A 405 12.45 25.66 -23.61
N SER A 406 13.64 26.02 -24.13
CA SER A 406 14.82 26.12 -23.26
C SER A 406 15.73 27.28 -23.57
N THR A 407 16.35 27.77 -22.50
CA THR A 407 17.36 28.82 -22.49
C THR A 407 18.68 28.25 -21.96
N SER A 408 19.81 28.64 -22.57
CA SER A 408 21.13 28.16 -22.15
C SER A 408 21.85 29.21 -21.30
N LEU A 409 22.32 28.81 -20.12
CA LEU A 409 23.16 29.63 -19.25
C LEU A 409 24.63 29.42 -19.58
N SER A 410 25.34 30.52 -19.84
CA SER A 410 26.77 30.49 -20.15
C SER A 410 27.62 30.86 -18.95
N PHE A 411 28.45 29.92 -18.51
CA PHE A 411 29.54 30.18 -17.58
C PHE A 411 30.63 31.00 -18.27
N GLY A 412 30.69 32.31 -18.00
CA GLY A 412 31.60 33.23 -18.68
C GLY A 412 33.07 32.75 -18.68
N GLY A 413 33.59 32.39 -19.87
CA GLY A 413 35.01 32.21 -20.17
C GLY A 413 35.81 31.22 -19.30
N GLY A 414 35.89 29.94 -19.69
CA GLY A 414 36.72 28.91 -19.05
C GLY A 414 36.33 27.49 -19.50
N SER A 415 37.04 26.47 -19.03
CA SER A 415 36.54 25.08 -19.05
C SER A 415 35.76 24.87 -17.75
N HIS A 416 34.45 24.65 -17.87
CA HIS A 416 33.52 24.48 -16.76
C HIS A 416 32.79 23.15 -16.90
N SER A 417 32.41 22.54 -15.78
CA SER A 417 31.48 21.41 -15.78
C SER A 417 30.45 21.55 -14.69
N GLY A 418 29.23 21.95 -15.05
CA GLY A 418 28.11 21.95 -14.12
C GLY A 418 27.94 20.56 -13.49
N SER A 419 27.76 20.50 -12.18
CA SER A 419 27.61 19.25 -11.42
C SER A 419 26.37 19.21 -10.54
N GLY A 420 25.99 20.34 -9.95
CA GLY A 420 24.83 20.49 -9.08
C GLY A 420 24.16 21.84 -9.29
N VAL A 421 22.84 21.86 -9.14
CA VAL A 421 21.97 23.03 -9.19
C VAL A 421 20.97 22.95 -8.05
N ASP A 422 20.52 24.10 -7.59
CA ASP A 422 19.40 24.24 -6.64
C ASP A 422 18.70 25.59 -6.88
N LEU A 423 17.40 25.64 -6.63
CA LEU A 423 16.53 26.80 -6.86
C LEU A 423 15.98 27.36 -5.53
N GLY A 424 15.81 28.67 -5.44
CA GLY A 424 15.18 29.32 -4.28
C GLY A 424 15.27 30.83 -4.38
N ASP A 425 14.34 31.56 -3.77
CA ASP A 425 14.38 33.03 -3.70
C ASP A 425 15.47 33.46 -2.70
N VAL A 426 16.63 33.90 -3.20
CA VAL A 426 17.76 34.28 -2.34
C VAL A 426 17.85 35.79 -2.13
N ASP A 427 17.06 36.61 -2.81
CA ASP A 427 17.07 38.06 -2.63
C ASP A 427 15.73 38.69 -2.22
N GLY A 428 14.75 37.84 -1.91
CA GLY A 428 13.47 38.18 -1.29
C GLY A 428 12.53 38.90 -2.26
N ASP A 429 12.68 38.67 -3.57
CA ASP A 429 11.87 39.31 -4.60
C ASP A 429 10.68 38.45 -5.09
N GLY A 430 10.58 37.22 -4.59
CA GLY A 430 9.53 36.24 -4.92
C GLY A 430 9.86 35.34 -6.11
N ASP A 431 10.98 35.57 -6.80
CA ASP A 431 11.35 34.80 -7.99
C ASP A 431 12.40 33.72 -7.65
N LEU A 432 12.26 32.51 -8.22
CA LEU A 432 13.24 31.44 -7.98
C LEU A 432 14.61 31.75 -8.62
N ASP A 433 15.62 31.98 -7.79
CA ASP A 433 17.01 32.15 -8.20
C ASP A 433 17.76 30.82 -8.30
N LEU A 434 18.93 30.84 -8.95
CA LEU A 434 19.67 29.62 -9.27
C LEU A 434 21.12 29.65 -8.76
N VAL A 435 21.46 28.68 -7.91
CA VAL A 435 22.85 28.37 -7.55
C VAL A 435 23.36 27.22 -8.42
N VAL A 436 24.54 27.41 -9.03
CA VAL A 436 25.18 26.40 -9.88
C VAL A 436 26.60 26.09 -9.42
N THR A 437 26.93 24.80 -9.35
CA THR A 437 28.24 24.31 -8.89
C THR A 437 29.07 23.68 -10.00
N ASP A 438 30.40 23.68 -9.83
CA ASP A 438 31.36 23.13 -10.78
C ASP A 438 32.18 21.96 -10.19
N GLN A 439 32.25 20.85 -10.93
CA GLN A 439 33.07 19.69 -10.55
C GLN A 439 34.53 19.76 -11.04
N ILE A 440 34.90 20.79 -11.80
CA ILE A 440 36.29 21.01 -12.23
C ILE A 440 37.04 21.77 -11.14
N ALA A 441 38.17 21.22 -10.70
CA ALA A 441 39.07 21.89 -9.77
C ALA A 441 39.46 23.31 -10.26
N GLY A 442 39.06 24.33 -9.51
CA GLY A 442 39.32 25.75 -9.82
C GLY A 442 38.25 26.44 -10.66
N GLY A 443 37.20 25.73 -11.08
CA GLY A 443 35.96 26.31 -11.62
C GLY A 443 35.17 27.05 -10.53
N PRO A 444 34.41 28.10 -10.87
CA PRO A 444 33.62 28.87 -9.91
C PRO A 444 32.25 28.23 -9.64
N ASN A 445 31.80 28.29 -8.38
CA ASN A 445 30.40 28.15 -8.02
C ASN A 445 29.74 29.54 -8.10
N LEU A 446 28.55 29.64 -8.68
CA LEU A 446 27.95 30.91 -9.11
C LEU A 446 26.48 30.99 -8.71
N LEU A 447 26.03 32.22 -8.44
CA LEU A 447 24.63 32.60 -8.29
C LEU A 447 24.13 33.32 -9.54
N TYR A 448 22.94 32.97 -9.99
CA TYR A 448 22.19 33.62 -11.04
C TYR A 448 20.86 34.12 -10.47
N LEU A 449 20.59 35.41 -10.64
CA LEU A 449 19.34 36.04 -10.22
C LEU A 449 18.31 35.99 -11.35
N ASN A 450 17.08 35.63 -11.04
CA ASN A 450 15.94 35.64 -11.95
C ASN A 450 15.35 37.06 -12.04
N ASP A 451 14.43 37.28 -12.97
CA ASP A 451 13.69 38.55 -13.09
C ASP A 451 12.17 38.35 -13.19
N GLY A 452 11.70 37.19 -12.73
CA GLY A 452 10.31 36.76 -12.77
C GLY A 452 9.81 36.39 -14.15
N THR A 453 10.71 36.20 -15.12
CA THR A 453 10.37 35.72 -16.47
C THR A 453 11.21 34.53 -16.90
N GLY A 454 11.90 33.90 -15.94
CA GLY A 454 12.87 32.83 -16.17
C GLY A 454 14.18 33.30 -16.81
N ALA A 455 14.42 34.62 -16.86
CA ALA A 455 15.58 35.21 -17.50
C ALA A 455 16.73 35.47 -16.51
N PHE A 456 17.53 34.44 -16.27
CA PHE A 456 18.65 34.52 -15.33
C PHE A 456 19.81 35.44 -15.73
N THR A 457 20.27 36.25 -14.77
CA THR A 457 21.45 37.10 -14.84
C THR A 457 22.49 36.69 -13.79
N ASN A 458 23.74 36.48 -14.21
CA ASN A 458 24.82 36.17 -13.26
C ASN A 458 25.06 37.34 -12.28
N SER A 459 24.99 37.08 -10.97
CA SER A 459 25.16 38.09 -9.91
C SER A 459 26.58 38.69 -9.86
N GLY A 460 27.56 37.99 -10.44
CA GLY A 460 28.97 38.31 -10.40
C GLY A 460 29.70 37.81 -9.13
N GLN A 461 28.99 37.10 -8.25
CA GLN A 461 29.58 36.52 -7.04
C GLN A 461 30.34 35.23 -7.34
N ASP A 462 31.52 35.07 -6.74
CA ASP A 462 32.33 33.85 -6.79
C ASP A 462 32.17 33.15 -5.44
N LEU A 463 31.28 32.16 -5.38
CA LEU A 463 30.95 31.40 -4.17
C LEU A 463 32.02 30.33 -3.87
N GLY A 464 33.20 30.48 -4.46
CA GLY A 464 34.37 29.66 -4.23
C GLY A 464 34.71 28.76 -5.42
N ARG A 465 35.95 28.25 -5.39
CA ARG A 465 36.57 27.51 -6.50
C ARG A 465 37.10 26.15 -6.10
N PHE A 466 36.22 25.37 -5.50
CA PHE A 466 36.46 24.02 -5.03
C PHE A 466 35.51 23.07 -5.77
N ILE A 467 35.86 21.79 -5.81
CA ILE A 467 35.01 20.79 -6.46
C ILE A 467 33.77 20.58 -5.58
N CYS A 468 32.60 20.88 -6.14
CA CYS A 468 31.32 20.72 -5.46
C CYS A 468 30.38 19.87 -6.31
N PHE A 469 29.63 18.97 -5.68
CA PHE A 469 28.66 18.11 -6.37
C PHE A 469 27.23 18.60 -6.22
N TYR A 470 26.90 19.29 -5.13
CA TYR A 470 25.53 19.72 -4.87
C TYR A 470 25.55 20.96 -3.94
N PRO A 471 24.88 22.06 -4.32
CA PRO A 471 24.45 23.10 -3.38
C PRO A 471 23.12 22.70 -2.72
N ALA A 472 22.89 23.12 -1.48
CA ALA A 472 21.58 23.06 -0.83
C ALA A 472 21.26 24.44 -0.24
N LEU A 473 20.10 24.98 -0.61
CA LEU A 473 19.52 26.22 -0.12
C LEU A 473 18.59 25.98 1.07
N GLY A 474 18.53 26.90 2.01
CA GLY A 474 17.63 26.86 3.17
C GLY A 474 17.99 27.91 4.21
N ASP A 475 17.02 28.37 5.02
CA ASP A 475 17.29 29.28 6.15
C ASP A 475 17.93 28.50 7.31
N ILE A 476 19.27 28.52 7.38
CA ILE A 476 20.02 27.74 8.37
C ILE A 476 20.34 28.54 9.64
N ASP A 477 20.16 29.85 9.66
CA ASP A 477 20.43 30.68 10.85
C ASP A 477 19.20 31.43 11.40
N GLY A 478 18.02 31.10 10.87
CA GLY A 478 16.71 31.49 11.38
C GLY A 478 16.42 32.97 11.18
N ASP A 479 17.04 33.60 10.19
CA ASP A 479 16.88 35.03 9.90
C ASP A 479 15.86 35.34 8.80
N GLY A 480 15.28 34.30 8.19
CA GLY A 480 14.28 34.36 7.13
C GLY A 480 14.86 34.40 5.72
N ASP A 481 16.18 34.47 5.57
CA ASP A 481 16.84 34.53 4.27
C ASP A 481 17.44 33.16 3.88
N LEU A 482 17.32 32.76 2.61
CA LEU A 482 17.91 31.49 2.16
C LEU A 482 19.45 31.54 2.13
N ASP A 483 20.06 30.63 2.88
CA ASP A 483 21.50 30.39 2.95
C ASP A 483 21.94 29.23 2.05
N VAL A 484 23.27 28.97 1.93
CA VAL A 484 23.75 27.85 1.09
C VAL A 484 24.86 27.00 1.73
N ILE A 485 24.68 25.68 1.62
CA ILE A 485 25.70 24.68 1.98
C ILE A 485 26.18 23.93 0.73
N PHE A 486 27.50 23.77 0.60
CA PHE A 486 28.13 23.09 -0.54
C PHE A 486 28.69 21.71 -0.17
N ALA A 487 28.26 20.68 -0.91
CA ALA A 487 28.73 19.30 -0.83
C ALA A 487 30.07 19.15 -1.56
N ASN A 488 31.17 19.19 -0.78
CA ASN A 488 32.50 19.29 -1.35
C ASN A 488 33.16 17.92 -1.57
N HIS A 489 33.97 17.86 -2.62
CA HIS A 489 34.78 16.69 -2.96
C HIS A 489 36.26 16.93 -2.67
N GLY A 490 36.82 16.07 -1.82
CA GLY A 490 38.23 16.12 -1.39
C GLY A 490 38.53 17.16 -0.31
N GLU A 491 37.54 17.97 0.09
CA GLU A 491 37.62 19.01 1.11
C GLU A 491 36.36 18.98 1.99
N PRO A 492 36.37 19.59 3.21
CA PRO A 492 35.16 19.75 4.02
C PRO A 492 34.07 20.54 3.29
N ASN A 493 32.81 20.24 3.58
CA ASN A 493 31.65 21.01 3.13
C ASN A 493 31.73 22.44 3.70
N ARG A 494 31.20 23.40 2.96
CA ARG A 494 31.27 24.84 3.30
C ARG A 494 29.88 25.40 3.47
N VAL A 495 29.74 26.29 4.44
CA VAL A 495 28.49 26.99 4.78
C VAL A 495 28.68 28.47 4.45
N TYR A 496 27.66 29.08 3.88
CA TYR A 496 27.60 30.51 3.56
C TYR A 496 26.27 31.05 4.05
N THR A 497 26.30 32.20 4.71
CA THR A 497 25.09 32.94 5.07
C THR A 497 24.83 34.07 4.07
N ASN A 498 23.57 34.37 3.84
CA ASN A 498 23.04 35.43 3.00
C ASN A 498 22.77 36.69 3.83
N ASP A 499 22.43 37.80 3.20
CA ASP A 499 22.02 39.04 3.87
C ASP A 499 20.64 39.55 3.40
N GLY A 500 19.83 38.63 2.87
CA GLY A 500 18.49 38.90 2.32
C GLY A 500 18.46 39.71 1.05
N ASN A 501 19.61 39.91 0.40
CA ASN A 501 19.72 40.59 -0.90
C ASN A 501 20.59 39.78 -1.88
N GLY A 502 20.62 38.46 -1.68
CA GLY A 502 21.40 37.50 -2.46
C GLY A 502 22.91 37.61 -2.26
N VAL A 503 23.43 38.28 -1.22
CA VAL A 503 24.89 38.45 -1.00
C VAL A 503 25.45 37.46 0.02
N PHE A 504 26.05 36.39 -0.49
CA PHE A 504 26.59 35.31 0.34
C PHE A 504 27.99 35.59 0.94
N SER A 505 28.15 35.20 2.20
CA SER A 505 29.37 35.28 2.99
C SER A 505 29.77 33.93 3.59
N ALA A 506 30.97 33.45 3.28
CA ALA A 506 31.46 32.18 3.84
C ALA A 506 31.61 32.25 5.37
N THR A 507 31.08 31.25 6.07
CA THR A 507 31.27 31.11 7.51
C THR A 507 32.65 30.52 7.84
N ALA A 508 33.01 30.57 9.13
CA ALA A 508 34.24 29.92 9.60
C ALA A 508 34.07 28.41 9.78
N GLN A 509 32.84 27.90 9.72
CA GLN A 509 32.54 26.50 9.96
C GLN A 509 32.87 25.66 8.73
N LEU A 510 33.43 24.48 8.98
CA LEU A 510 33.73 23.50 7.96
C LEU A 510 33.14 22.18 8.42
N LEU A 511 32.19 21.64 7.66
CA LEU A 511 31.46 20.44 8.02
C LEU A 511 32.11 19.23 7.37
N GLY A 512 32.30 18.16 8.13
CA GLY A 512 32.79 16.89 7.59
C GLY A 512 34.05 16.30 8.22
N GLY A 513 34.56 15.30 7.51
CA GLY A 513 35.65 14.39 7.89
C GLY A 513 35.78 13.19 6.94
N SER A 514 34.79 12.97 6.06
CA SER A 514 34.92 12.19 4.81
C SER A 514 35.54 13.10 3.74
N THR A 515 36.20 12.52 2.73
CA THR A 515 36.78 13.29 1.61
C THR A 515 35.85 13.32 0.40
N PHE A 516 34.58 12.93 0.51
CA PHE A 516 33.70 12.73 -0.65
C PHE A 516 32.21 12.85 -0.29
N SER A 517 31.69 14.08 -0.20
CA SER A 517 30.25 14.35 -0.11
C SER A 517 29.62 14.37 -1.53
N ARG A 518 28.38 13.90 -1.67
CA ARG A 518 27.66 13.84 -2.95
C ARG A 518 26.37 14.66 -2.99
N HIS A 519 25.62 14.66 -1.89
CA HIS A 519 24.32 15.29 -1.76
C HIS A 519 24.11 15.76 -0.31
N LEU A 520 23.19 16.70 -0.14
CA LEU A 520 22.81 17.28 1.14
C LEU A 520 21.28 17.35 1.18
N ALA A 521 20.69 17.12 2.34
CA ALA A 521 19.29 17.42 2.61
C ALA A 521 19.22 18.25 3.90
N LEU A 522 18.38 19.27 3.88
CA LEU A 522 18.06 20.12 5.03
C LEU A 522 16.63 19.82 5.49
N GLY A 523 16.40 19.85 6.81
CA GLY A 523 15.09 19.62 7.42
C GLY A 523 15.22 19.55 8.93
N ASP A 524 14.19 19.92 9.67
CA ASP A 524 14.18 19.82 11.13
C ASP A 524 13.99 18.35 11.54
N VAL A 525 15.08 17.66 11.89
CA VAL A 525 15.02 16.23 12.21
C VAL A 525 14.91 15.95 13.71
N ASP A 526 15.06 16.95 14.58
CA ASP A 526 14.91 16.78 16.02
C ASP A 526 13.77 17.62 16.65
N GLN A 527 12.94 18.22 15.79
CA GLN A 527 11.77 19.02 16.12
C GLN A 527 12.08 20.21 17.03
N ASP A 528 13.25 20.84 16.85
CA ASP A 528 13.62 22.03 17.61
C ASP A 528 13.30 23.36 16.90
N GLY A 529 12.80 23.27 15.67
CA GLY A 529 12.41 24.39 14.81
C GLY A 529 13.54 24.90 13.92
N ASP A 530 14.75 24.34 14.00
CA ASP A 530 15.89 24.75 13.21
C ASP A 530 16.20 23.71 12.10
N LEU A 531 16.63 24.16 10.91
CA LEU A 531 17.01 23.24 9.83
C LEU A 531 18.31 22.48 10.16
N ASP A 532 18.22 21.15 10.23
CA ASP A 532 19.35 20.24 10.39
C ASP A 532 19.91 19.76 9.06
N LEU A 533 21.06 19.06 9.10
CA LEU A 533 21.77 18.64 7.89
C LEU A 533 22.05 17.13 7.84
N VAL A 534 21.59 16.49 6.76
CA VAL A 534 21.98 15.14 6.38
C VAL A 534 22.92 15.16 5.17
N VAL A 535 24.07 14.51 5.28
CA VAL A 535 25.12 14.47 4.25
C VAL A 535 25.28 13.07 3.69
N ALA A 536 25.05 12.91 2.38
CA ALA A 536 25.36 11.68 1.65
C ALA A 536 26.85 11.60 1.34
N ASN A 537 27.52 10.54 1.81
CA ASN A 537 28.97 10.36 1.59
C ASN A 537 29.26 9.12 0.72
N ASP A 538 30.01 9.32 -0.37
CA ASP A 538 30.48 8.27 -1.27
C ASP A 538 31.73 7.58 -0.69
N THR A 539 31.66 7.19 0.57
CA THR A 539 32.75 6.53 1.31
C THR A 539 32.19 5.46 2.24
N PRO A 540 32.98 4.45 2.60
CA PRO A 540 32.57 3.44 3.59
C PRO A 540 32.24 3.98 4.99
N ASP A 541 32.54 5.26 5.26
CA ASP A 541 32.25 5.92 6.54
C ASP A 541 30.77 6.35 6.66
N GLY A 542 29.97 6.20 5.59
CA GLY A 542 28.51 6.36 5.62
C GLY A 542 27.97 7.77 5.59
N ASN A 543 26.65 7.87 5.43
CA ASN A 543 25.90 9.13 5.55
C ASN A 543 25.96 9.66 6.99
N ARG A 544 25.94 10.99 7.15
CA ARG A 544 26.10 11.67 8.45
C ARG A 544 24.98 12.64 8.70
N VAL A 545 24.59 12.77 9.96
CA VAL A 545 23.58 13.70 10.45
C VAL A 545 24.24 14.75 11.35
N TYR A 546 23.88 16.01 11.18
CA TYR A 546 24.32 17.12 12.01
C TYR A 546 23.09 17.88 12.49
N THR A 547 23.04 18.21 13.77
CA THR A 547 22.03 19.11 14.31
C THR A 547 22.51 20.55 14.24
N ASN A 548 21.64 21.50 13.96
CA ASN A 548 21.87 22.93 14.00
C ASN A 548 21.58 23.47 15.41
N ASP A 549 21.88 24.73 15.66
CA ASP A 549 21.54 25.40 16.93
C ASP A 549 20.77 26.71 16.71
N GLY A 550 20.15 26.83 15.53
CA GLY A 550 19.42 28.02 15.07
C GLY A 550 20.31 29.20 14.74
N THR A 551 21.62 29.01 14.61
CA THR A 551 22.57 30.09 14.25
C THR A 551 23.48 29.72 13.08
N GLY A 552 23.10 28.70 12.32
CA GLY A 552 23.91 28.11 11.26
C GLY A 552 25.14 27.35 11.79
N THR A 553 25.14 26.94 13.07
CA THR A 553 26.26 26.20 13.69
C THR A 553 25.94 24.71 13.87
N PHE A 554 26.23 23.93 12.85
CA PHE A 554 26.04 22.48 12.84
C PHE A 554 27.00 21.66 13.75
N THR A 555 26.45 20.69 14.48
CA THR A 555 27.16 19.72 15.32
C THR A 555 26.91 18.30 14.85
N TYR A 556 27.98 17.54 14.58
CA TYR A 556 27.83 16.13 14.21
C TYR A 556 27.25 15.30 15.36
N THR A 557 26.13 14.61 15.14
CA THR A 557 25.43 13.81 16.16
C THR A 557 26.25 12.61 16.64
N GLY A 558 27.25 12.20 15.85
CA GLY A 558 28.00 10.97 16.09
C GLY A 558 27.37 9.73 15.45
N GLN A 559 26.20 9.88 14.82
CA GLN A 559 25.53 8.82 14.09
C GLN A 559 26.08 8.70 12.66
N ALA A 560 26.43 7.47 12.27
CA ALA A 560 26.70 7.12 10.89
C ALA A 560 25.62 6.10 10.47
N LEU A 561 24.80 6.46 9.49
CA LEU A 561 23.59 5.70 9.17
C LEU A 561 23.91 4.33 8.56
N THR A 562 24.97 4.22 7.76
CA THR A 562 25.40 2.94 7.14
C THR A 562 26.91 2.88 6.87
N SER A 563 27.39 1.76 6.31
CA SER A 563 28.70 1.67 5.65
C SER A 563 28.59 1.73 4.12
N ASP A 564 27.51 2.30 3.60
CA ASP A 564 27.19 2.32 2.18
C ASP A 564 27.81 3.54 1.50
N PHE A 565 28.01 3.44 0.18
CA PHE A 565 28.49 4.54 -0.65
C PHE A 565 27.31 5.41 -1.05
N GLY A 566 26.91 6.31 -0.15
CA GLY A 566 25.77 7.20 -0.33
C GLY A 566 25.94 8.14 -1.52
N ARG A 567 24.88 8.26 -2.32
CA ARG A 567 24.82 9.12 -3.51
C ARG A 567 23.81 10.24 -3.38
N SER A 568 22.64 9.94 -2.83
CA SER A 568 21.60 10.92 -2.54
C SER A 568 20.86 10.53 -1.26
N VAL A 569 20.21 11.51 -0.65
CA VAL A 569 19.38 11.40 0.55
C VAL A 569 18.20 12.36 0.38
N ALA A 570 17.01 11.91 0.76
CA ALA A 570 15.86 12.78 0.96
C ALA A 570 15.33 12.62 2.38
N LEU A 571 14.66 13.67 2.84
CA LEU A 571 13.94 13.72 4.11
C LEU A 571 12.45 13.77 3.81
N GLY A 572 11.65 13.09 4.63
CA GLY A 572 10.19 13.10 4.55
C GLY A 572 9.61 12.18 5.61
N ASP A 573 8.41 12.47 6.12
CA ASP A 573 7.70 11.56 7.00
C ASP A 573 7.14 10.39 6.17
N VAL A 574 7.81 9.24 6.23
CA VAL A 574 7.42 8.07 5.44
C VAL A 574 6.59 7.07 6.23
N ASP A 575 6.38 7.24 7.53
CA ASP A 575 5.54 6.33 8.33
C ASP A 575 4.40 7.01 9.10
N GLY A 576 4.14 8.28 8.76
CA GLY A 576 2.97 9.05 9.18
C GLY A 576 2.98 9.40 10.66
N ASP A 577 4.16 9.45 11.29
CA ASP A 577 4.31 9.71 12.71
C ASP A 577 4.65 11.18 13.05
N GLY A 578 4.83 12.00 12.01
CA GLY A 578 5.17 13.42 12.09
C GLY A 578 6.66 13.72 12.17
N ASP A 579 7.52 12.69 12.17
CA ASP A 579 8.98 12.85 12.20
C ASP A 579 9.60 12.72 10.80
N LEU A 580 10.54 13.61 10.46
CA LEU A 580 11.27 13.47 9.19
C LEU A 580 12.20 12.25 9.21
N ASP A 581 11.93 11.29 8.32
CA ASP A 581 12.71 10.10 8.08
C ASP A 581 13.73 10.27 6.95
N ILE A 582 14.65 9.30 6.82
CA ILE A 582 15.65 9.30 5.74
C ILE A 582 15.42 8.13 4.79
N VAL A 583 15.28 8.45 3.50
CA VAL A 583 15.48 7.48 2.41
C VAL A 583 16.79 7.80 1.68
N ASN A 584 17.64 6.79 1.46
CA ASN A 584 18.94 7.00 0.82
C ASN A 584 19.12 6.20 -0.48
N ALA A 585 19.79 6.82 -1.45
CA ALA A 585 20.31 6.17 -2.64
C ALA A 585 21.79 5.83 -2.44
N ALA A 586 22.19 4.60 -2.79
CA ALA A 586 23.57 4.15 -2.62
C ALA A 586 24.06 3.24 -3.76
N LEU A 587 25.39 3.10 -3.86
CA LEU A 587 26.00 2.09 -4.73
C LEU A 587 26.06 0.72 -4.05
N THR A 588 25.59 -0.30 -4.77
CA THR A 588 25.65 -1.69 -4.32
C THR A 588 26.98 -2.34 -4.74
N LEU A 589 28.04 -2.14 -3.93
CA LEU A 589 29.38 -2.69 -4.22
C LEU A 589 29.65 -4.05 -3.56
N VAL A 590 28.92 -4.40 -2.48
CA VAL A 590 29.02 -5.70 -1.80
C VAL A 590 27.63 -6.19 -1.36
N PRO A 591 27.38 -7.51 -1.21
CA PRO A 591 26.07 -8.00 -0.78
C PRO A 591 25.66 -7.43 0.58
N GLY A 592 24.45 -6.86 0.65
CA GLY A 592 23.88 -6.26 1.87
C GLY A 592 24.01 -4.73 1.99
N THR A 593 24.64 -4.08 1.01
CA THR A 593 24.64 -2.61 0.83
C THR A 593 23.60 -2.22 -0.24
N GLY A 594 23.01 -1.04 -0.15
CA GLY A 594 22.07 -0.53 -1.16
C GLY A 594 21.19 0.57 -0.59
N ASN A 595 20.06 0.84 -1.24
CA ASN A 595 19.11 1.86 -0.80
C ASN A 595 18.34 1.37 0.43
N ARG A 596 18.11 2.27 1.39
CA ARG A 596 17.53 1.96 2.70
C ARG A 596 16.63 3.09 3.17
N VAL A 597 15.86 2.73 4.18
CA VAL A 597 14.96 3.62 4.94
C VAL A 597 15.45 3.64 6.38
N PHE A 598 15.53 4.82 6.98
CA PHE A 598 15.84 5.01 8.38
C PHE A 598 14.73 5.82 9.03
N ARG A 599 14.14 5.23 10.07
CA ARG A 599 13.11 5.89 10.87
C ARG A 599 13.72 6.76 11.95
N ASN A 600 13.25 7.97 12.07
CA ASN A 600 13.54 8.88 13.15
C ASN A 600 12.70 8.50 14.38
N ASP A 601 13.05 9.07 15.54
CA ASP A 601 12.29 8.92 16.78
C ASP A 601 11.88 10.27 17.38
N GLY A 602 11.86 11.31 16.53
CA GLY A 602 11.61 12.70 16.86
C GLY A 602 12.73 13.39 17.62
N THR A 603 13.92 12.79 17.68
CA THR A 603 15.09 13.38 18.37
C THR A 603 16.34 13.47 17.49
N GLY A 604 16.16 13.33 16.17
CA GLY A 604 17.26 13.23 15.21
C GLY A 604 18.04 11.91 15.32
N THR A 605 17.46 10.88 15.95
CA THR A 605 18.08 9.57 16.13
C THR A 605 17.45 8.53 15.19
N PHE A 606 18.21 8.15 14.17
CA PHE A 606 17.69 7.28 13.11
C PHE A 606 17.92 5.77 13.34
N THR A 607 16.97 4.93 12.93
CA THR A 607 17.08 3.46 12.99
C THR A 607 16.84 2.86 11.61
N ASP A 608 17.81 2.08 11.12
CA ASP A 608 17.67 1.29 9.88
C ASP A 608 16.53 0.30 10.01
N THR A 609 15.51 0.40 9.15
CA THR A 609 14.36 -0.51 9.13
C THR A 609 14.77 -1.95 8.74
N GLY A 610 15.94 -2.09 8.12
CA GLY A 610 16.44 -3.33 7.54
C GLY A 610 15.85 -3.63 6.16
N GLN A 611 14.97 -2.77 5.64
CA GLN A 611 14.44 -2.88 4.30
C GLN A 611 15.50 -2.45 3.28
N LEU A 612 15.70 -3.27 2.25
CA LEU A 612 16.63 -3.00 1.16
C LEU A 612 15.84 -2.77 -0.11
N LEU A 613 15.87 -1.53 -0.62
CA LEU A 613 15.24 -1.15 -1.87
C LEU A 613 16.26 -1.36 -3.00
N GLY A 614 15.93 -2.18 -3.99
CA GLY A 614 16.82 -2.46 -5.13
C GLY A 614 18.11 -3.23 -4.80
N SER A 615 18.01 -4.52 -4.48
CA SER A 615 19.15 -5.35 -3.99
C SER A 615 20.38 -5.56 -4.92
N LEU A 616 20.38 -5.00 -6.13
CA LEU A 616 21.48 -5.10 -7.10
C LEU A 616 21.72 -3.82 -7.91
N ARG A 617 21.17 -2.68 -7.48
CA ARG A 617 21.16 -1.46 -8.31
C ARG A 617 22.10 -0.38 -7.77
N ASN A 618 22.59 0.45 -8.69
CA ASN A 618 23.41 1.62 -8.40
C ASN A 618 22.55 2.87 -8.54
N SER A 619 21.90 3.29 -7.46
CA SER A 619 21.09 4.50 -7.46
C SER A 619 21.97 5.73 -7.25
N LEU A 620 21.81 6.73 -8.12
CA LEU A 620 22.59 7.98 -8.12
C LEU A 620 21.80 9.16 -7.56
N ASP A 621 20.47 9.04 -7.60
CA ASP A 621 19.54 10.02 -7.08
C ASP A 621 18.22 9.36 -6.69
N LEU A 622 17.42 10.07 -5.89
CA LEU A 622 16.07 9.69 -5.52
C LEU A 622 15.20 10.95 -5.34
N ALA A 623 13.90 10.79 -5.48
CA ALA A 623 12.91 11.79 -5.11
C ALA A 623 11.79 11.12 -4.28
N LEU A 624 11.28 11.85 -3.29
CA LEU A 624 10.09 11.49 -2.53
C LEU A 624 8.92 12.34 -2.99
N GLY A 625 7.73 11.75 -3.00
CA GLY A 625 6.48 12.42 -3.34
C GLY A 625 5.36 11.38 -3.40
N ASP A 626 4.14 11.80 -3.12
CA ASP A 626 2.95 10.96 -3.22
C ASP A 626 2.57 10.82 -4.71
N VAL A 627 3.02 9.74 -5.36
CA VAL A 627 2.88 9.60 -6.82
C VAL A 627 1.61 8.86 -7.21
N ASP A 628 0.91 8.27 -6.24
CA ASP A 628 -0.39 7.67 -6.46
C ASP A 628 -1.52 8.33 -5.67
N GLN A 629 -1.29 9.46 -5.01
CA GLN A 629 -2.29 10.28 -4.29
C GLN A 629 -3.00 9.54 -3.14
N ASP A 630 -2.32 8.58 -2.52
CA ASP A 630 -2.87 7.83 -1.38
C ASP A 630 -2.61 8.52 -0.02
N GLY A 631 -1.87 9.63 -0.02
CA GLY A 631 -1.48 10.41 1.15
C GLY A 631 -0.10 10.05 1.71
N ASP A 632 0.56 9.04 1.17
CA ASP A 632 1.84 8.53 1.67
C ASP A 632 3.01 8.86 0.73
N LEU A 633 4.17 9.21 1.31
CA LEU A 633 5.35 9.54 0.49
C LEU A 633 5.96 8.29 -0.16
N ASP A 634 5.93 8.24 -1.49
CA ASP A 634 6.60 7.21 -2.30
C ASP A 634 8.04 7.55 -2.63
N VAL A 635 8.77 6.61 -3.26
CA VAL A 635 10.14 6.87 -3.72
C VAL A 635 10.41 6.37 -5.14
N VAL A 636 11.01 7.27 -5.94
CA VAL A 636 11.55 6.93 -7.27
C VAL A 636 13.07 7.05 -7.30
N PHE A 637 13.76 6.00 -7.76
CA PHE A 637 15.22 5.97 -7.87
C PHE A 637 15.73 6.16 -9.30
N ALA A 638 16.72 7.04 -9.47
CA ALA A 638 17.53 7.14 -10.70
C ALA A 638 18.72 6.16 -10.66
N ASN A 639 18.73 5.17 -11.56
CA ASN A 639 19.73 4.10 -11.56
C ASN A 639 20.75 4.21 -12.72
N ALA A 640 22.02 3.98 -12.41
CA ALA A 640 23.15 4.32 -13.27
C ALA A 640 23.39 3.41 -14.50
N ASN A 641 22.97 2.15 -14.45
CA ASN A 641 23.45 1.11 -15.37
C ASN A 641 22.43 0.79 -16.49
N PRO A 642 22.65 1.25 -17.74
CA PRO A 642 21.73 0.98 -18.84
C PRO A 642 21.70 -0.51 -19.20
N GLY A 643 20.52 -1.00 -19.58
CA GLY A 643 20.27 -2.38 -20.02
C GLY A 643 20.20 -3.41 -18.89
N ILE A 644 20.37 -2.99 -17.64
CA ILE A 644 20.34 -3.85 -16.44
C ILE A 644 19.45 -3.23 -15.35
N GLU A 645 19.44 -1.90 -15.21
CA GLU A 645 18.80 -1.18 -14.11
C GLU A 645 17.97 0.00 -14.67
N GLY A 646 16.66 -0.18 -14.86
CA GLY A 646 15.74 0.91 -15.19
C GLY A 646 15.43 1.80 -13.97
N LYS A 647 14.45 2.71 -14.08
CA LYS A 647 13.93 3.44 -12.91
C LYS A 647 13.11 2.52 -12.03
N ASP A 648 13.27 2.67 -10.72
CA ASP A 648 12.49 1.90 -9.77
C ASP A 648 11.61 2.84 -8.96
N LEU A 649 10.31 2.64 -9.10
CA LEU A 649 9.29 3.22 -8.24
C LEU A 649 8.95 2.20 -7.16
N TYR A 650 8.97 2.65 -5.92
CA TYR A 650 8.49 1.92 -4.77
C TYR A 650 7.38 2.73 -4.13
N LEU A 651 6.23 2.07 -3.95
CA LEU A 651 5.07 2.64 -3.29
C LEU A 651 5.13 2.36 -1.80
N ASN A 652 4.83 3.36 -0.98
CA ASN A 652 4.73 3.24 0.46
C ASN A 652 3.36 2.66 0.86
N ASP A 653 3.19 2.28 2.12
CA ASP A 653 1.90 1.80 2.66
C ASP A 653 1.47 2.62 3.88
N GLY A 654 2.00 3.84 3.99
CA GLY A 654 1.85 4.74 5.12
C GLY A 654 2.55 4.29 6.41
N THR A 655 3.23 3.15 6.40
CA THR A 655 3.97 2.66 7.57
C THR A 655 5.47 2.68 7.37
N GLY A 656 5.97 3.27 6.29
CA GLY A 656 7.37 3.27 5.89
C GLY A 656 7.81 1.92 5.34
N THR A 657 6.88 1.12 4.78
CA THR A 657 7.14 -0.18 4.17
C THR A 657 6.94 -0.12 2.66
N PHE A 658 8.04 0.11 1.95
CA PHE A 658 8.05 0.27 0.50
C PHE A 658 7.94 -1.03 -0.33
N THR A 659 6.99 -1.10 -1.25
CA THR A 659 6.80 -2.21 -2.20
C THR A 659 7.13 -1.79 -3.62
N PHE A 660 7.93 -2.60 -4.34
CA PHE A 660 8.27 -2.29 -5.73
C PHE A 660 7.02 -2.35 -6.63
N SER A 661 6.74 -1.28 -7.37
CA SER A 661 5.54 -1.16 -8.22
C SER A 661 5.50 -2.15 -9.40
N GLY A 662 6.62 -2.83 -9.68
CA GLY A 662 6.73 -3.78 -10.79
C GLY A 662 6.99 -3.13 -12.15
N GLN A 663 7.14 -1.79 -12.20
CA GLN A 663 7.31 -1.01 -13.44
C GLN A 663 8.75 -1.02 -13.97
N ALA A 664 9.31 -2.20 -14.20
CA ALA A 664 10.68 -2.35 -14.70
C ALA A 664 10.89 -1.88 -16.17
N LEU A 665 9.85 -1.36 -16.84
CA LEU A 665 9.87 -0.89 -18.23
C LEU A 665 10.13 0.61 -18.40
N LEU A 666 10.30 1.35 -17.29
CA LEU A 666 10.65 2.77 -17.30
C LEU A 666 12.09 2.96 -17.80
N GLY A 667 12.26 2.95 -19.13
CA GLY A 667 13.49 3.32 -19.83
C GLY A 667 14.69 2.39 -19.64
N THR A 668 14.54 1.07 -19.77
CA THR A 668 15.63 0.09 -19.53
C THR A 668 16.92 0.31 -20.34
N ASP A 669 16.92 1.19 -21.32
CA ASP A 669 18.05 1.40 -22.23
C ASP A 669 18.96 2.56 -21.81
N GLU A 670 18.66 3.28 -20.72
CA GLU A 670 19.33 4.54 -20.37
C GLU A 670 19.91 4.60 -18.94
N GLY A 671 21.05 5.28 -18.78
CA GLY A 671 21.73 5.43 -17.48
C GLY A 671 21.34 6.73 -16.76
N SER A 672 20.56 6.57 -15.70
CA SER A 672 20.00 7.56 -14.75
C SER A 672 21.01 8.31 -13.87
N GLU A 673 21.09 9.64 -13.90
CA GLU A 673 21.94 10.44 -12.98
C GLU A 673 21.15 11.27 -11.97
N SER A 674 19.99 11.78 -12.38
CA SER A 674 19.12 12.62 -11.54
C SER A 674 17.65 12.45 -11.90
N ILE A 675 16.78 12.81 -10.96
CA ILE A 675 15.33 12.76 -11.09
C ILE A 675 14.71 13.92 -10.30
N GLY A 676 13.63 14.49 -10.81
CA GLY A 676 12.79 15.46 -10.08
C GLY A 676 11.32 15.10 -10.29
N LEU A 677 10.49 15.34 -9.27
CA LEU A 677 9.03 15.13 -9.28
C LEU A 677 8.32 16.48 -9.34
N CYS A 678 7.32 16.59 -10.19
CA CYS A 678 6.48 17.78 -10.33
C CYS A 678 5.32 17.48 -11.27
N ASP A 679 4.20 18.19 -11.19
CA ASP A 679 3.16 18.14 -12.22
C ASP A 679 3.65 18.87 -13.48
N LEU A 680 3.94 18.14 -14.57
CA LEU A 680 4.53 18.68 -15.80
C LEU A 680 3.50 18.88 -16.92
N ASP A 681 2.27 18.41 -16.78
CA ASP A 681 1.21 18.62 -17.77
C ASP A 681 -0.09 19.20 -17.20
N GLY A 682 -0.07 19.64 -15.94
CA GLY A 682 -1.12 20.41 -15.29
C GLY A 682 -2.34 19.57 -14.97
N ASP A 683 -2.19 18.26 -14.81
CA ASP A 683 -3.28 17.32 -14.54
C ASP A 683 -3.46 16.99 -13.04
N GLY A 684 -2.62 17.59 -12.18
CA GLY A 684 -2.62 17.42 -10.73
C GLY A 684 -1.82 16.20 -10.27
N ASP A 685 -1.31 15.36 -11.18
CA ASP A 685 -0.54 14.17 -10.81
C ASP A 685 0.97 14.46 -10.84
N LEU A 686 1.72 13.92 -9.87
CA LEU A 686 3.17 14.06 -9.89
C LEU A 686 3.78 13.27 -11.05
N ASP A 687 4.37 14.00 -12.00
CA ASP A 687 5.21 13.48 -13.07
C ASP A 687 6.67 13.42 -12.65
N PHE A 688 7.53 12.83 -13.51
CA PHE A 688 8.96 12.96 -13.30
C PHE A 688 9.79 13.28 -14.54
N VAL A 689 10.76 14.16 -14.32
CA VAL A 689 11.84 14.48 -15.27
C VAL A 689 13.12 13.71 -14.91
N VAL A 690 13.80 13.18 -15.93
CA VAL A 690 14.99 12.35 -15.78
C VAL A 690 16.21 12.94 -16.47
N GLY A 691 17.26 13.10 -15.68
CA GLY A 691 18.61 13.45 -16.11
C GLY A 691 19.40 12.21 -16.51
N ASN A 692 19.73 12.06 -17.80
CA ASN A 692 20.52 10.94 -18.32
C ASN A 692 21.98 11.33 -18.57
N GLY A 693 22.93 10.41 -18.40
CA GLY A 693 24.31 10.77 -18.74
C GLY A 693 25.51 9.88 -18.43
N HIS A 694 25.39 8.76 -17.72
CA HIS A 694 26.58 8.07 -17.19
C HIS A 694 27.51 7.46 -18.27
N VAL A 695 26.98 7.06 -19.44
CA VAL A 695 27.76 6.24 -20.40
C VAL A 695 27.54 6.49 -21.90
N THR A 696 26.40 7.02 -22.35
CA THR A 696 25.99 6.98 -23.77
C THR A 696 25.53 8.31 -24.40
N PHE A 697 25.56 9.44 -23.67
CA PHE A 697 25.04 10.74 -24.15
C PHE A 697 23.58 10.67 -24.62
N GLU A 698 22.74 10.04 -23.80
CA GLU A 698 21.28 9.98 -24.04
C GLU A 698 20.60 11.31 -23.65
N PRO A 699 19.51 11.66 -24.33
CA PRO A 699 18.74 12.86 -24.00
C PRO A 699 18.05 12.70 -22.65
N MET A 700 17.70 13.81 -22.01
CA MET A 700 16.76 13.80 -20.88
C MET A 700 15.38 13.35 -21.35
N ARG A 701 14.57 12.84 -20.41
CA ARG A 701 13.21 12.34 -20.66
C ARG A 701 12.23 12.81 -19.60
N ILE A 702 10.97 12.91 -20.00
CA ILE A 702 9.82 13.16 -19.12
C ILE A 702 8.90 11.96 -19.16
N TYR A 703 8.44 11.56 -18.00
CA TYR A 703 7.48 10.49 -17.81
C TYR A 703 6.25 11.09 -17.14
N LEU A 704 5.13 11.00 -17.84
CA LEU A 704 3.86 11.51 -17.37
C LEU A 704 3.14 10.41 -16.61
N ASN A 705 2.68 10.74 -15.42
CA ASN A 705 1.64 10.02 -14.73
C ASN A 705 0.31 10.31 -15.42
N SER A 706 -0.68 9.47 -15.16
CA SER A 706 -2.05 9.77 -15.57
C SER A 706 -2.92 8.92 -14.68
N LEU A 707 -3.06 9.39 -13.45
CA LEU A 707 -3.99 8.84 -12.52
C LEU A 707 -5.38 9.16 -13.04
N THR A 708 -6.20 8.12 -13.15
CA THR A 708 -7.60 8.29 -13.53
C THR A 708 -8.49 8.07 -12.33
N GLY A 709 -9.50 8.95 -12.24
CA GLY A 709 -10.28 9.23 -11.04
C GLY A 709 -10.20 10.73 -10.82
N THR A 710 -11.24 11.48 -11.16
CA THR A 710 -11.29 12.92 -10.93
C THR A 710 -11.23 13.17 -9.43
N TRP A 711 -10.07 13.65 -8.96
CA TRP A 711 -9.96 14.49 -7.79
C TRP A 711 -9.42 15.82 -8.27
N GLY A 712 -10.09 16.91 -7.87
CA GLY A 712 -9.70 18.29 -8.13
C GLY A 712 -10.03 18.95 -9.45
N ALA A 713 -10.99 18.41 -10.20
CA ALA A 713 -11.74 19.23 -11.15
C ALA A 713 -13.18 19.31 -10.69
N ALA A 714 -13.54 20.41 -10.01
CA ALA A 714 -14.88 20.60 -9.47
C ALA A 714 -15.97 20.40 -10.55
N ASN A 715 -16.71 19.30 -10.47
CA ASN A 715 -17.71 18.88 -11.45
C ASN A 715 -19.10 18.84 -10.80
N PHE A 716 -19.76 19.99 -10.80
CA PHE A 716 -21.03 20.15 -10.12
C PHE A 716 -22.24 19.59 -10.87
N VAL A 717 -22.89 18.60 -10.26
CA VAL A 717 -24.16 18.04 -10.71
C VAL A 717 -25.30 18.50 -9.79
N GLU A 718 -26.28 19.24 -10.35
CA GLU A 718 -27.45 19.66 -9.57
C GLU A 718 -28.27 18.44 -9.12
N SER A 719 -28.45 18.31 -7.81
CA SER A 719 -29.30 17.31 -7.18
C SER A 719 -30.75 17.43 -7.67
N SER A 720 -31.39 16.29 -7.90
CA SER A 720 -32.81 16.25 -8.29
C SER A 720 -33.79 16.52 -7.12
N GLN A 721 -33.26 16.76 -5.92
CA GLN A 721 -34.04 17.02 -4.72
C GLN A 721 -34.80 18.35 -4.79
N SER A 722 -35.99 18.38 -4.17
CA SER A 722 -36.80 19.58 -4.08
C SER A 722 -37.06 19.89 -2.61
N LEU A 723 -36.20 20.74 -2.04
CA LEU A 723 -36.22 21.10 -0.63
C LEU A 723 -37.00 22.41 -0.45
N GLY A 724 -38.27 22.26 -0.09
CA GLY A 724 -39.17 23.38 0.22
C GLY A 724 -39.53 24.27 -0.98
N THR A 725 -40.44 25.22 -0.73
CA THR A 725 -40.81 26.28 -1.68
C THR A 725 -40.88 27.65 -0.99
N ASP A 726 -40.34 27.72 0.22
CA ASP A 726 -40.36 28.91 1.06
C ASP A 726 -39.38 29.96 0.51
N THR A 727 -39.47 31.19 1.01
CA THR A 727 -38.55 32.28 0.65
C THR A 727 -37.40 32.25 1.65
N SER A 728 -36.34 31.53 1.28
CA SER A 728 -35.23 31.26 2.18
C SER A 728 -34.21 32.38 2.14
N THR A 729 -33.60 32.70 3.28
CA THR A 729 -32.68 33.84 3.45
C THR A 729 -31.30 33.45 3.91
N SER A 730 -31.16 32.27 4.54
CA SER A 730 -29.89 31.77 5.07
C SER A 730 -29.96 30.24 5.18
N SER A 731 -28.81 29.61 4.99
CA SER A 731 -28.53 28.20 5.26
C SER A 731 -27.41 28.08 6.28
N THR A 732 -27.49 27.07 7.13
CA THR A 732 -26.43 26.67 8.07
C THR A 732 -26.37 25.15 8.09
N LEU A 733 -25.16 24.59 8.04
CA LEU A 733 -24.92 23.16 8.14
C LEU A 733 -24.38 22.79 9.53
N GLY A 734 -24.68 21.57 9.98
CA GLY A 734 -24.15 21.00 11.22
C GLY A 734 -24.82 19.66 11.54
N ASP A 735 -24.11 18.73 12.16
CA ASP A 735 -24.68 17.47 12.66
C ASP A 735 -25.58 17.76 13.88
N VAL A 736 -26.90 17.83 13.69
CA VAL A 736 -27.82 18.18 14.77
C VAL A 736 -28.45 16.98 15.45
N ASP A 737 -28.29 15.77 14.93
CA ASP A 737 -28.83 14.55 15.56
C ASP A 737 -27.77 13.53 16.00
N GLY A 738 -26.49 13.89 15.87
CA GLY A 738 -25.33 13.18 16.40
C GLY A 738 -25.02 11.90 15.64
N ASP A 739 -25.44 11.80 14.38
CA ASP A 739 -25.22 10.62 13.54
C ASP A 739 -23.94 10.68 12.69
N GLY A 740 -23.27 11.84 12.69
CA GLY A 740 -22.02 12.10 11.97
C GLY A 740 -22.23 12.78 10.62
N ASP A 741 -23.46 12.95 10.16
CA ASP A 741 -23.78 13.55 8.87
C ASP A 741 -24.21 15.02 9.03
N LEU A 742 -23.79 15.90 8.11
CA LEU A 742 -24.17 17.32 8.18
C LEU A 742 -25.64 17.55 7.80
N ASP A 743 -26.42 18.10 8.71
CA ASP A 743 -27.82 18.50 8.49
C ASP A 743 -27.95 19.96 8.07
N LEU A 744 -29.11 20.32 7.49
CA LEU A 744 -29.36 21.65 6.94
C LEU A 744 -30.48 22.39 7.68
N VAL A 745 -30.13 23.51 8.33
CA VAL A 745 -31.08 24.48 8.85
C VAL A 745 -31.28 25.62 7.85
N VAL A 746 -32.56 25.95 7.59
CA VAL A 746 -32.95 27.00 6.64
C VAL A 746 -33.83 28.05 7.32
N ALA A 747 -33.33 29.29 7.35
CA ALA A 747 -34.09 30.46 7.77
C ALA A 747 -34.98 30.98 6.63
N ASN A 748 -36.22 31.35 6.96
CA ASN A 748 -37.22 31.78 5.99
C ASN A 748 -37.86 33.14 6.32
N ASN A 749 -38.27 33.85 5.27
CA ASN A 749 -38.89 35.17 5.37
C ASN A 749 -40.39 35.10 5.71
N GLY A 750 -40.69 34.96 7.01
CA GLY A 750 -42.07 34.96 7.51
C GLY A 750 -42.83 33.65 7.28
N GLN A 751 -42.17 32.66 6.65
CA GLN A 751 -42.57 31.25 6.71
C GLN A 751 -41.85 30.54 7.87
N GLY A 752 -42.24 29.29 8.13
CA GLY A 752 -41.57 28.50 9.16
C GLY A 752 -40.13 28.19 8.78
N ASN A 753 -39.17 28.44 9.66
CA ASN A 753 -37.79 27.95 9.49
C ASN A 753 -37.79 26.42 9.52
N ARG A 754 -36.88 25.80 8.75
CA ARG A 754 -36.85 24.35 8.50
C ARG A 754 -35.56 23.72 8.99
N LEU A 755 -35.65 22.45 9.37
CA LEU A 755 -34.53 21.55 9.53
C LEU A 755 -34.73 20.39 8.54
N TYR A 756 -33.72 20.12 7.74
CA TYR A 756 -33.62 18.95 6.87
C TYR A 756 -32.52 18.05 7.38
N THR A 757 -32.84 16.78 7.65
CA THR A 757 -31.84 15.79 8.09
C THR A 757 -31.23 15.10 6.90
N ASN A 758 -29.91 14.93 6.88
CA ASN A 758 -29.18 14.16 5.88
C ASN A 758 -29.23 12.66 6.22
N ASP A 759 -28.85 11.80 5.28
CA ASP A 759 -28.73 10.34 5.51
C ASP A 759 -27.33 9.79 5.20
N GLY A 760 -26.34 10.70 5.17
CA GLY A 760 -24.95 10.43 4.83
C GLY A 760 -24.69 10.23 3.34
N THR A 761 -25.70 10.42 2.49
CA THR A 761 -25.57 10.31 1.03
C THR A 761 -25.92 11.61 0.30
N GLY A 762 -25.91 12.73 1.02
CA GLY A 762 -26.36 14.02 0.53
C GLY A 762 -27.87 14.08 0.26
N THR A 763 -28.65 13.13 0.78
CA THR A 763 -30.11 13.05 0.61
C THR A 763 -30.86 13.60 1.82
N PHE A 764 -31.48 14.77 1.65
CA PHE A 764 -32.11 15.52 2.74
C PHE A 764 -33.61 15.24 2.89
N THR A 765 -34.07 15.10 4.13
CA THR A 765 -35.48 14.91 4.50
C THR A 765 -35.97 16.00 5.45
N ASP A 766 -37.11 16.64 5.14
CA ASP A 766 -37.73 17.64 6.03
C ASP A 766 -38.17 16.99 7.35
N SER A 767 -37.59 17.43 8.47
CA SER A 767 -37.95 16.97 9.84
C SER A 767 -39.38 17.35 10.24
N THR A 768 -40.04 18.21 9.47
CA THR A 768 -41.37 18.79 9.69
C THR A 768 -41.47 19.73 10.88
N GLN A 769 -40.33 20.04 11.52
CA GLN A 769 -40.25 21.04 12.57
C GLN A 769 -40.49 22.45 12.00
N SER A 770 -41.03 23.33 12.83
CA SER A 770 -41.24 24.73 12.48
C SER A 770 -40.62 25.60 13.57
N LEU A 771 -39.43 26.11 13.28
CA LEU A 771 -38.56 26.80 14.24
C LEU A 771 -38.84 28.30 14.24
N GLY A 772 -40.08 28.65 14.59
CA GLY A 772 -40.58 30.03 14.50
C GLY A 772 -41.08 30.42 13.11
N THR A 773 -41.78 31.56 13.01
CA THR A 773 -42.40 32.06 11.77
C THR A 773 -42.24 33.57 11.58
N ALA A 774 -41.26 34.16 12.27
CA ALA A 774 -40.92 35.56 12.07
C ALA A 774 -40.16 35.72 10.75
N THR A 775 -39.87 36.96 10.35
CA THR A 775 -38.99 37.21 9.22
C THR A 775 -37.55 36.95 9.67
N SER A 776 -37.12 35.69 9.52
CA SER A 776 -35.78 35.27 9.85
C SER A 776 -34.83 35.66 8.72
N THR A 777 -33.61 36.05 9.05
CA THR A 777 -32.60 36.52 8.09
C THR A 777 -31.31 35.71 8.19
N SER A 778 -31.02 35.12 9.34
CA SER A 778 -29.83 34.30 9.58
C SER A 778 -30.12 33.24 10.65
N SER A 779 -29.40 32.13 10.56
CA SER A 779 -29.29 31.09 11.57
C SER A 779 -27.82 30.85 11.94
N SER A 780 -27.58 30.40 13.17
CA SER A 780 -26.26 29.97 13.64
C SER A 780 -26.42 28.76 14.55
N LEU A 781 -25.54 27.77 14.40
CA LEU A 781 -25.50 26.55 15.21
C LEU A 781 -24.28 26.58 16.16
N GLY A 782 -24.40 25.98 17.33
CA GLY A 782 -23.32 25.82 18.31
C GLY A 782 -23.83 25.18 19.60
N ASP A 783 -22.96 24.56 20.40
CA ASP A 783 -23.33 24.06 21.73
C ASP A 783 -23.47 25.25 22.69
N LEU A 784 -24.71 25.65 23.01
CA LEU A 784 -24.95 26.87 23.78
C LEU A 784 -25.10 26.58 25.28
N ASP A 785 -25.41 25.35 25.68
CA ASP A 785 -25.59 24.98 27.10
C ASP A 785 -24.60 23.95 27.65
N GLY A 786 -23.59 23.60 26.85
CA GLY A 786 -22.43 22.81 27.23
C GLY A 786 -22.73 21.32 27.38
N ASP A 787 -23.80 20.84 26.73
CA ASP A 787 -24.22 19.43 26.80
C ASP A 787 -23.67 18.57 25.66
N GLY A 788 -23.01 19.19 24.68
CA GLY A 788 -22.37 18.56 23.53
C GLY A 788 -23.24 18.48 22.28
N ASP A 789 -24.50 18.93 22.33
CA ASP A 789 -25.42 18.91 21.20
C ASP A 789 -25.49 20.32 20.53
N LEU A 790 -25.57 20.39 19.19
CA LEU A 790 -25.69 21.68 18.51
C LEU A 790 -27.07 22.31 18.71
N ASP A 791 -27.11 23.49 19.32
CA ASP A 791 -28.28 24.35 19.50
C ASP A 791 -28.41 25.40 18.37
N LEU A 792 -29.56 26.08 18.30
CA LEU A 792 -29.86 27.01 17.21
C LEU A 792 -30.22 28.43 17.69
N ILE A 793 -29.51 29.42 17.14
CA ILE A 793 -29.90 30.83 17.13
C ILE A 793 -30.62 31.18 15.83
N VAL A 794 -31.74 31.89 15.94
CA VAL A 794 -32.43 32.49 14.79
C VAL A 794 -32.48 34.01 14.94
N ALA A 795 -31.83 34.71 14.01
CA ALA A 795 -31.87 36.17 13.88
C ALA A 795 -33.08 36.62 13.05
N ASN A 796 -33.77 37.67 13.51
CA ASN A 796 -35.03 38.13 12.92
C ASN A 796 -34.98 39.62 12.58
N ASP A 797 -35.54 40.00 11.43
CA ASP A 797 -35.71 41.40 11.02
C ASP A 797 -36.89 42.05 11.75
N GLY A 798 -36.59 42.85 12.77
CA GLY A 798 -37.54 43.61 13.58
C GLY A 798 -38.33 42.77 14.59
N GLY A 799 -38.20 41.44 14.52
CA GLY A 799 -38.67 40.49 15.51
C GLY A 799 -37.63 40.25 16.60
N ALA A 800 -38.00 39.48 17.63
CA ALA A 800 -37.04 39.04 18.63
C ALA A 800 -36.21 37.87 18.12
N ASN A 801 -34.89 37.95 18.28
CA ASN A 801 -33.99 36.82 18.03
C ASN A 801 -34.27 35.71 19.06
N ARG A 802 -34.20 34.46 18.61
CA ARG A 802 -34.66 33.28 19.36
C ARG A 802 -33.53 32.27 19.55
N VAL A 803 -33.61 31.54 20.65
CA VAL A 803 -32.68 30.47 21.03
C VAL A 803 -33.47 29.18 21.17
N TYR A 804 -33.06 28.14 20.46
CA TYR A 804 -33.64 26.82 20.50
C TYR A 804 -32.60 25.83 21.01
N THR A 805 -32.93 25.09 22.07
CA THR A 805 -32.07 24.02 22.58
C THR A 805 -32.40 22.72 21.88
N ASN A 806 -31.39 21.93 21.55
CA ASN A 806 -31.52 20.59 20.98
C ASN A 806 -31.59 19.53 22.09
N ASP A 807 -31.96 18.30 21.75
CA ASP A 807 -31.97 17.17 22.69
C ASP A 807 -31.05 16.02 22.26
N GLY A 808 -30.11 16.32 21.37
CA GLY A 808 -29.16 15.38 20.76
C GLY A 808 -29.78 14.44 19.75
N THR A 809 -31.02 14.69 19.31
CA THR A 809 -31.71 13.89 18.28
C THR A 809 -32.31 14.75 17.18
N GLY A 810 -31.76 15.95 17.00
CA GLY A 810 -32.24 16.94 16.04
C GLY A 810 -33.59 17.56 16.41
N THR A 811 -34.07 17.39 17.65
CA THR A 811 -35.37 17.95 18.08
C THR A 811 -35.18 19.26 18.84
N PHE A 812 -35.46 20.37 18.17
CA PHE A 812 -35.30 21.71 18.73
C PHE A 812 -36.49 22.18 19.57
N LEU A 813 -36.20 22.75 20.74
CA LEU A 813 -37.17 23.35 21.65
C LEU A 813 -36.90 24.85 21.85
N ASP A 814 -37.89 25.73 21.65
CA ASP A 814 -37.77 27.16 21.97
C ASP A 814 -37.51 27.35 23.47
N SER A 815 -36.34 27.86 23.83
CA SER A 815 -35.95 28.16 25.22
C SER A 815 -36.85 29.22 25.88
N GLY A 816 -37.61 29.96 25.09
CA GLY A 816 -38.45 31.08 25.52
C GLY A 816 -37.70 32.40 25.63
N GLN A 817 -36.40 32.42 25.29
CA GLN A 817 -35.61 33.64 25.26
C GLN A 817 -36.02 34.56 24.10
N SER A 818 -35.78 35.85 24.31
CA SER A 818 -36.15 36.93 23.38
C SER A 818 -35.04 37.97 23.39
N LEU A 819 -34.09 37.84 22.47
CA LEU A 819 -32.87 38.66 22.45
C LEU A 819 -33.11 39.93 21.61
N GLY A 820 -33.70 40.94 22.25
CA GLY A 820 -34.00 42.22 21.61
C GLY A 820 -35.16 42.17 20.62
N ALA A 821 -35.37 43.26 19.88
CA ALA A 821 -36.29 43.36 18.75
C ALA A 821 -35.68 44.29 17.70
N PHE A 822 -34.50 43.90 17.25
CA PHE A 822 -33.65 44.66 16.34
C PHE A 822 -33.90 44.21 14.90
N ALA A 823 -33.46 45.00 13.93
CA ALA A 823 -33.48 44.62 12.52
C ALA A 823 -32.27 43.71 12.22
N SER A 824 -32.19 42.55 12.86
CA SER A 824 -31.02 41.67 12.76
C SER A 824 -30.95 41.03 11.37
N GLN A 825 -29.79 41.09 10.75
CA GLN A 825 -29.54 40.59 9.39
C GLN A 825 -28.58 39.40 9.36
N SER A 826 -27.71 39.30 10.36
CA SER A 826 -26.74 38.22 10.53
C SER A 826 -26.47 38.02 12.03
N SER A 827 -26.17 36.78 12.41
CA SER A 827 -25.65 36.38 13.72
C SER A 827 -24.33 35.64 13.57
N SER A 828 -23.43 35.82 14.54
CA SER A 828 -22.17 35.08 14.66
C SER A 828 -21.98 34.69 16.13
N LEU A 829 -21.48 33.46 16.34
CA LEU A 829 -21.23 32.87 17.64
C LEU A 829 -19.72 32.71 17.85
N GLY A 830 -19.25 32.87 19.09
CA GLY A 830 -17.85 32.68 19.48
C GLY A 830 -17.63 33.00 20.96
N ASP A 831 -16.55 32.52 21.58
CA ASP A 831 -16.17 32.88 22.94
C ASP A 831 -15.58 34.30 22.95
N ILE A 832 -16.39 35.29 23.32
CA ILE A 832 -16.04 36.71 23.17
C ILE A 832 -15.35 37.25 24.42
N ASP A 833 -15.62 36.68 25.60
CA ASP A 833 -15.03 37.14 26.86
C ASP A 833 -14.05 36.15 27.53
N GLY A 834 -13.72 35.06 26.83
CA GLY A 834 -12.66 34.11 27.18
C GLY A 834 -13.06 33.18 28.33
N ASP A 835 -14.36 32.98 28.56
CA ASP A 835 -14.87 32.14 29.64
C ASP A 835 -15.17 30.69 29.22
N GLY A 836 -15.05 30.40 27.93
CA GLY A 836 -15.23 29.09 27.31
C GLY A 836 -16.64 28.81 26.81
N ASP A 837 -17.59 29.74 26.98
CA ASP A 837 -18.97 29.60 26.52
C ASP A 837 -19.21 30.41 25.22
N LEU A 838 -20.05 29.88 24.30
CA LEU A 838 -20.34 30.60 23.06
C LEU A 838 -21.26 31.81 23.29
N ASP A 839 -20.77 32.99 22.95
CA ASP A 839 -21.47 34.27 22.98
C ASP A 839 -22.05 34.64 21.60
N LEU A 840 -22.86 35.69 21.53
CA LEU A 840 -23.58 36.09 20.30
C LEU A 840 -23.35 37.56 19.94
N VAL A 841 -22.96 37.79 18.67
CA VAL A 841 -23.05 39.10 18.01
C VAL A 841 -24.18 39.11 16.99
N THR A 842 -24.93 40.22 16.92
CA THR A 842 -25.90 40.46 15.84
C THR A 842 -25.61 41.73 15.05
N ALA A 843 -25.53 41.59 13.73
CA ALA A 843 -25.50 42.71 12.79
C ALA A 843 -26.92 43.24 12.55
N ASN A 844 -27.14 44.55 12.69
CA ASN A 844 -28.47 45.15 12.63
C ASN A 844 -28.57 46.25 11.56
N ASP A 845 -29.63 46.22 10.76
CA ASP A 845 -29.87 47.19 9.69
C ASP A 845 -30.27 48.57 10.25
N GLY A 846 -29.38 49.56 10.11
CA GLY A 846 -29.62 50.95 10.50
C GLY A 846 -29.69 51.16 12.02
N GLN A 847 -29.22 50.18 12.79
CA GLN A 847 -29.17 50.15 14.24
C GLN A 847 -27.77 49.74 14.68
N GLY A 848 -27.43 49.92 15.96
CA GLY A 848 -26.15 49.42 16.45
C GLY A 848 -26.13 47.90 16.55
N ASN A 849 -25.01 47.29 16.18
CA ASN A 849 -24.77 45.87 16.36
C ASN A 849 -24.70 45.55 17.86
N ARG A 850 -25.19 44.38 18.25
CA ARG A 850 -25.39 44.01 19.67
C ARG A 850 -24.54 42.81 20.02
N VAL A 851 -24.07 42.78 21.26
CA VAL A 851 -23.25 41.70 21.84
C VAL A 851 -23.99 41.16 23.05
N PHE A 852 -24.16 39.84 23.10
CA PHE A 852 -24.81 39.12 24.19
C PHE A 852 -23.84 38.09 24.74
N THR A 853 -23.64 38.06 26.05
CA THR A 853 -22.85 37.01 26.69
C THR A 853 -23.74 35.87 27.17
N ASN A 854 -23.26 34.64 27.06
CA ASN A 854 -23.88 33.42 27.57
C ASN A 854 -23.40 33.15 29.01
N ASP A 855 -24.08 32.26 29.73
CA ASP A 855 -23.71 31.87 31.10
C ASP A 855 -23.33 30.39 31.22
N GLY A 856 -23.04 29.76 30.08
CA GLY A 856 -22.74 28.33 29.94
C GLY A 856 -23.94 27.40 30.11
N ALA A 857 -25.15 27.96 30.26
CA ALA A 857 -26.41 27.20 30.29
C ALA A 857 -27.37 27.68 29.20
N GLY A 858 -26.83 28.27 28.14
CA GLY A 858 -27.57 28.82 27.01
C GLY A 858 -28.36 30.08 27.32
N VAL A 859 -28.13 30.77 28.45
CA VAL A 859 -28.89 31.98 28.84
C VAL A 859 -28.15 33.27 28.47
N PHE A 860 -28.62 33.93 27.42
CA PHE A 860 -27.97 35.12 26.88
C PHE A 860 -28.38 36.42 27.59
N THR A 861 -27.39 37.25 27.89
CA THR A 861 -27.54 38.58 28.49
C THR A 861 -26.97 39.67 27.58
N ASP A 862 -27.78 40.68 27.26
CA ASP A 862 -27.33 41.85 26.48
C ASP A 862 -26.30 42.68 27.27
N THR A 863 -25.08 42.79 26.76
CA THR A 863 -23.96 43.55 27.36
C THR A 863 -24.17 45.06 27.34
N SER A 864 -25.23 45.52 26.67
CA SER A 864 -25.58 46.89 26.34
C SER A 864 -24.72 47.57 25.27
N GLN A 865 -23.67 46.90 24.77
CA GLN A 865 -22.80 47.41 23.70
C GLN A 865 -23.58 47.67 22.41
N SER A 866 -23.26 48.78 21.75
CA SER A 866 -23.91 49.23 20.51
C SER A 866 -22.83 49.65 19.54
N LEU A 867 -22.46 48.74 18.64
CA LEU A 867 -21.32 48.93 17.75
C LEU A 867 -21.82 49.50 16.41
N GLY A 868 -21.30 50.67 16.05
CA GLY A 868 -21.69 51.39 14.84
C GLY A 868 -23.16 51.81 14.78
N SER A 869 -23.56 52.27 13.59
CA SER A 869 -24.96 52.63 13.26
C SER A 869 -25.23 52.48 11.75
N GLY A 870 -24.45 51.63 11.08
CA GLY A 870 -24.55 51.39 9.65
C GLY A 870 -25.75 50.52 9.29
N ALA A 871 -25.98 50.32 8.00
CA ALA A 871 -26.91 49.29 7.49
C ALA A 871 -26.17 47.95 7.45
N SER A 872 -25.89 47.36 8.61
CA SER A 872 -25.07 46.14 8.69
C SER A 872 -25.83 44.92 8.15
N ARG A 873 -25.19 44.16 7.25
CA ARG A 873 -25.78 42.99 6.58
C ARG A 873 -25.11 41.67 6.96
N GLY A 874 -23.79 41.69 7.17
CA GLY A 874 -23.01 40.54 7.62
C GLY A 874 -22.10 40.91 8.80
N ALA A 875 -21.85 39.94 9.67
CA ALA A 875 -20.89 40.00 10.77
C ALA A 875 -20.19 38.65 10.92
N VAL A 876 -18.89 38.67 11.14
CA VAL A 876 -18.06 37.50 11.38
C VAL A 876 -17.10 37.79 12.53
N LEU A 877 -16.88 36.79 13.38
CA LEU A 877 -15.91 36.81 14.47
C LEU A 877 -14.65 36.03 14.06
N GLY A 878 -13.48 36.50 14.47
CA GLY A 878 -12.19 35.85 14.22
C GLY A 878 -11.06 36.61 14.91
N ASP A 879 -9.98 35.94 15.30
CA ASP A 879 -8.78 36.60 15.84
C ASP A 879 -8.03 37.27 14.68
N THR A 880 -8.17 38.59 14.52
CA THR A 880 -7.62 39.29 13.36
C THR A 880 -6.24 39.88 13.62
N ASP A 881 -5.84 40.04 14.88
CA ASP A 881 -4.54 40.63 15.24
C ASP A 881 -3.61 39.67 16.02
N GLY A 882 -3.96 38.39 16.07
CA GLY A 882 -3.14 37.30 16.59
C GLY A 882 -2.94 37.35 18.11
N ASP A 883 -3.83 38.05 18.83
CA ASP A 883 -3.72 38.23 20.27
C ASP A 883 -4.46 37.15 21.08
N GLY A 884 -5.20 36.27 20.40
CA GLY A 884 -5.95 35.15 20.96
C GLY A 884 -7.40 35.50 21.31
N ASP A 885 -7.83 36.75 21.14
CA ASP A 885 -9.20 37.20 21.42
C ASP A 885 -9.99 37.38 20.11
N LEU A 886 -11.26 36.95 20.08
CA LEU A 886 -12.07 37.11 18.86
C LEU A 886 -12.46 38.56 18.59
N ASP A 887 -12.07 39.08 17.44
CA ASP A 887 -12.46 40.38 16.89
C ASP A 887 -13.72 40.30 16.03
N LEU A 888 -14.26 41.45 15.63
CA LEU A 888 -15.49 41.53 14.84
C LEU A 888 -15.32 42.35 13.56
N VAL A 889 -15.60 41.71 12.41
CA VAL A 889 -15.71 42.39 11.11
C VAL A 889 -17.16 42.51 10.66
N VAL A 890 -17.55 43.69 10.17
CA VAL A 890 -18.95 44.02 9.82
C VAL A 890 -19.04 44.58 8.40
N ALA A 891 -19.85 43.92 7.56
CA ALA A 891 -20.25 44.39 6.25
C ALA A 891 -21.44 45.37 6.32
N ASN A 892 -21.34 46.52 5.63
CA ASN A 892 -22.34 47.57 5.63
C ASN A 892 -22.85 47.90 4.22
N ASP A 893 -24.17 47.86 4.04
CA ASP A 893 -24.84 48.20 2.78
C ASP A 893 -24.78 49.72 2.50
N GLY A 894 -23.86 50.12 1.61
CA GLY A 894 -23.68 51.50 1.15
C GLY A 894 -22.87 52.37 2.12
N GLY A 895 -22.23 51.74 3.11
CA GLY A 895 -21.29 52.35 4.05
C GLY A 895 -19.92 51.69 3.98
N ALA A 896 -18.96 52.16 4.77
CA ALA A 896 -17.69 51.46 4.91
C ALA A 896 -17.84 50.25 5.82
N ASN A 897 -17.18 49.14 5.47
CA ASN A 897 -17.05 47.97 6.33
C ASN A 897 -16.10 48.30 7.50
N ARG A 898 -16.31 47.67 8.64
CA ARG A 898 -15.69 48.04 9.92
C ARG A 898 -15.08 46.84 10.60
N VAL A 899 -13.96 47.06 11.26
CA VAL A 899 -13.27 46.11 12.12
C VAL A 899 -13.32 46.65 13.54
N TYR A 900 -13.69 45.81 14.50
CA TYR A 900 -13.71 46.14 15.92
C TYR A 900 -12.79 45.16 16.64
N THR A 901 -11.80 45.67 17.36
CA THR A 901 -10.91 44.84 18.16
C THR A 901 -11.51 44.56 19.52
N ASN A 902 -11.34 43.35 20.02
CA ASN A 902 -11.72 42.96 21.38
C ASN A 902 -10.58 43.27 22.37
N ASP A 903 -10.87 43.24 23.67
CA ASP A 903 -9.87 43.46 24.73
C ASP A 903 -9.70 42.23 25.66
N GLY A 904 -10.16 41.07 25.18
CA GLY A 904 -10.21 39.80 25.91
C GLY A 904 -11.23 39.76 27.05
N THR A 905 -12.08 40.77 27.17
CA THR A 905 -13.19 40.79 28.14
C THR A 905 -14.55 40.99 27.48
N GLY A 906 -14.59 40.80 26.17
CA GLY A 906 -15.76 41.01 25.33
C GLY A 906 -16.11 42.49 25.11
N THR A 907 -15.18 43.43 25.34
CA THR A 907 -15.42 44.85 25.09
C THR A 907 -14.81 45.27 23.76
N PHE A 908 -15.66 45.53 22.77
CA PHE A 908 -15.23 45.89 21.42
C PHE A 908 -14.92 47.38 21.24
N LEU A 909 -13.85 47.69 20.52
CA LEU A 909 -13.45 49.03 20.12
C LEU A 909 -13.31 49.14 18.60
N ASP A 910 -13.84 50.20 17.98
CA ASP A 910 -13.65 50.47 16.54
C ASP A 910 -12.15 50.73 16.26
N SER A 911 -11.53 49.88 15.42
CA SER A 911 -10.12 50.00 15.05
C SER A 911 -9.83 51.28 14.26
N GLY A 912 -10.87 51.92 13.71
CA GLY A 912 -10.79 53.10 12.86
C GLY A 912 -10.60 52.77 11.38
N GLN A 913 -10.48 51.49 11.02
CA GLN A 913 -10.40 51.03 9.64
C GLN A 913 -11.71 51.24 8.89
N SER A 914 -11.61 51.40 7.58
CA SER A 914 -12.72 51.71 6.69
C SER A 914 -12.52 51.00 5.37
N LEU A 915 -13.05 49.79 5.27
CA LEU A 915 -12.80 48.89 4.13
C LEU A 915 -13.94 49.03 3.12
N GLY A 916 -13.62 49.51 1.92
CA GLY A 916 -14.58 49.74 0.84
C GLY A 916 -15.69 50.74 1.17
N THR A 917 -16.57 51.00 0.20
CA THR A 917 -17.82 51.77 0.41
C THR A 917 -18.97 51.25 -0.47
N ALA A 918 -18.86 50.01 -0.94
CA ALA A 918 -19.84 49.39 -1.81
C ALA A 918 -21.11 49.01 -1.04
N ALA A 919 -22.12 48.52 -1.75
CA ALA A 919 -23.29 47.91 -1.13
C ALA A 919 -22.95 46.49 -0.66
N SER A 920 -22.23 46.36 0.45
CA SER A 920 -21.76 45.06 0.96
C SER A 920 -22.89 44.27 1.63
N THR A 921 -22.99 42.99 1.29
CA THR A 921 -24.11 42.10 1.68
C THR A 921 -23.67 40.96 2.60
N SER A 922 -22.45 40.46 2.45
CA SER A 922 -21.87 39.40 3.27
C SER A 922 -20.36 39.61 3.42
N VAL A 923 -19.79 38.93 4.41
CA VAL A 923 -18.37 38.96 4.76
C VAL A 923 -17.96 37.61 5.36
N THR A 924 -16.77 37.14 5.04
CA THR A 924 -16.16 35.94 5.62
C THR A 924 -14.67 36.16 5.85
N LEU A 925 -14.12 35.40 6.81
CA LEU A 925 -12.69 35.36 7.11
C LEU A 925 -12.13 33.98 6.76
N GLY A 926 -10.84 33.91 6.45
CA GLY A 926 -10.07 32.69 6.21
C GLY A 926 -8.63 33.06 5.86
N ASP A 927 -7.69 32.15 6.05
CA ASP A 927 -6.31 32.32 5.58
C ASP A 927 -6.29 32.03 4.07
N ILE A 928 -6.18 33.07 3.25
CA ILE A 928 -6.40 32.95 1.80
C ILE A 928 -5.08 32.87 1.05
N ASP A 929 -4.01 33.49 1.57
CA ASP A 929 -2.67 33.45 0.98
C ASP A 929 -1.68 32.54 1.71
N GLY A 930 -2.15 31.77 2.70
CA GLY A 930 -1.40 30.71 3.37
C GLY A 930 -0.34 31.23 4.34
N ASP A 931 -0.43 32.50 4.74
CA ASP A 931 0.55 33.14 5.63
C ASP A 931 0.26 32.91 7.13
N GLY A 932 -0.88 32.27 7.44
CA GLY A 932 -1.33 31.94 8.79
C GLY A 932 -2.22 33.00 9.42
N ASP A 933 -2.45 34.15 8.76
CA ASP A 933 -3.31 35.23 9.25
C ASP A 933 -4.70 35.21 8.60
N LEU A 934 -5.73 35.64 9.33
CA LEU A 934 -7.09 35.66 8.78
C LEU A 934 -7.30 36.84 7.83
N ASP A 935 -7.48 36.54 6.55
CA ASP A 935 -7.87 37.46 5.48
C ASP A 935 -9.38 37.62 5.36
N LEU A 936 -9.80 38.53 4.50
CA LEU A 936 -11.18 39.01 4.42
C LEU A 936 -11.73 39.05 2.98
N VAL A 937 -12.85 38.36 2.75
CA VAL A 937 -13.64 38.50 1.50
C VAL A 937 -14.97 39.20 1.76
N VAL A 938 -15.28 40.19 0.92
CA VAL A 938 -16.52 40.98 1.01
C VAL A 938 -17.37 40.82 -0.26
N ALA A 939 -18.60 40.33 -0.07
CA ALA A 939 -19.61 40.28 -1.12
C ALA A 939 -20.24 41.66 -1.34
N ASN A 940 -20.34 42.10 -2.60
CA ASN A 940 -20.92 43.39 -2.96
C ASN A 940 -22.05 43.26 -3.98
N ARG A 941 -23.10 44.07 -3.80
CA ARG A 941 -24.23 44.08 -4.72
C ARG A 941 -23.95 44.92 -5.96
N ALA A 942 -23.95 44.29 -7.13
CA ALA A 942 -23.81 44.91 -8.45
C ALA A 942 -22.49 45.71 -8.60
N GLN A 943 -21.48 45.29 -7.85
CA GLN A 943 -20.11 45.80 -7.84
C GLN A 943 -19.19 44.58 -7.60
N ALA A 944 -17.90 44.71 -7.87
CA ALA A 944 -16.98 43.62 -7.63
C ALA A 944 -16.92 43.23 -6.16
N ASN A 945 -16.86 41.92 -5.89
CA ASN A 945 -16.46 41.41 -4.58
C ASN A 945 -14.97 41.74 -4.39
N LEU A 946 -14.58 42.02 -3.15
CA LEU A 946 -13.23 42.48 -2.82
C LEU A 946 -12.58 41.51 -1.83
N VAL A 947 -11.28 41.34 -1.98
CA VAL A 947 -10.42 40.55 -1.09
C VAL A 947 -9.47 41.53 -0.41
N TYR A 948 -9.28 41.36 0.89
CA TYR A 948 -8.33 42.13 1.67
C TYR A 948 -7.38 41.17 2.38
N THR A 949 -6.08 41.40 2.23
CA THR A 949 -5.06 40.68 2.97
C THR A 949 -4.80 41.33 4.33
N ASN A 950 -4.53 40.53 5.34
CA ASN A 950 -4.16 40.96 6.68
C ASN A 950 -2.63 41.06 6.82
N ASP A 951 -2.13 41.72 7.87
CA ASP A 951 -0.69 41.83 8.16
C ASP A 951 -0.31 41.17 9.50
N GLY A 952 -1.17 40.28 9.99
CA GLY A 952 -1.10 39.65 11.30
C GLY A 952 -1.33 40.57 12.50
N ALA A 953 -1.46 41.89 12.28
CA ALA A 953 -1.76 42.87 13.32
C ALA A 953 -3.17 43.47 13.16
N GLY A 954 -4.02 42.78 12.41
CA GLY A 954 -5.40 43.17 12.12
C GLY A 954 -5.52 44.35 11.18
N VAL A 955 -4.50 44.68 10.38
CA VAL A 955 -4.55 45.80 9.42
C VAL A 955 -4.79 45.28 8.01
N PHE A 956 -6.02 45.46 7.53
CA PHE A 956 -6.45 44.96 6.23
C PHE A 956 -6.06 45.89 5.07
N ALA A 957 -5.43 45.33 4.03
CA ALA A 957 -5.10 45.99 2.78
C ALA A 957 -5.89 45.40 1.60
N ASP A 958 -6.37 46.24 0.68
CA ASP A 958 -7.07 45.78 -0.53
C ASP A 958 -6.07 45.08 -1.46
N SER A 959 -6.29 43.80 -1.78
CA SER A 959 -5.39 43.02 -2.64
C SER A 959 -5.39 43.52 -4.10
N GLY A 960 -6.37 44.36 -4.46
CA GLY A 960 -6.56 44.87 -5.82
C GLY A 960 -7.37 43.94 -6.72
N GLN A 961 -7.77 42.77 -6.21
CA GLN A 961 -8.62 41.83 -6.92
C GLN A 961 -10.07 42.32 -6.99
N ALA A 962 -10.69 42.11 -8.15
CA ALA A 962 -12.07 42.52 -8.41
C ALA A 962 -12.86 41.34 -8.97
N LEU A 963 -13.53 40.60 -8.08
CA LEU A 963 -14.16 39.33 -8.41
C LEU A 963 -15.63 39.53 -8.80
N GLY A 964 -15.93 39.29 -10.07
CA GLY A 964 -17.27 39.42 -10.62
C GLY A 964 -17.83 40.85 -10.59
N THR A 965 -19.08 41.03 -11.03
CA THR A 965 -19.83 42.30 -10.89
C THR A 965 -21.33 42.07 -10.68
N GLY A 966 -21.70 40.84 -10.34
CA GLY A 966 -23.08 40.42 -10.11
C GLY A 966 -23.69 41.07 -8.87
N ALA A 967 -24.98 40.84 -8.66
CA ALA A 967 -25.66 41.18 -7.42
C ALA A 967 -25.39 40.11 -6.35
N SER A 968 -24.15 40.06 -5.85
CA SER A 968 -23.72 39.10 -4.84
C SER A 968 -24.49 39.27 -3.53
N THR A 969 -24.98 38.16 -2.97
CA THR A 969 -25.77 38.13 -1.73
C THR A 969 -25.06 37.42 -0.59
N SER A 970 -24.19 36.46 -0.89
CA SER A 970 -23.42 35.67 0.07
C SER A 970 -22.07 35.28 -0.52
N VAL A 971 -21.08 35.15 0.36
CA VAL A 971 -19.78 34.51 0.11
C VAL A 971 -19.54 33.44 1.16
N ALA A 972 -18.83 32.38 0.80
CA ALA A 972 -18.31 31.36 1.70
C ALA A 972 -16.94 30.91 1.18
N LEU A 973 -16.06 30.53 2.11
CA LEU A 973 -14.77 29.92 1.79
C LEU A 973 -14.81 28.43 2.13
N SER A 974 -14.22 27.60 1.29
CA SER A 974 -14.03 26.16 1.46
C SER A 974 -13.03 25.71 0.41
N ASP A 975 -12.24 24.68 0.69
CA ASP A 975 -11.53 23.93 -0.34
C ASP A 975 -12.57 23.22 -1.23
N ILE A 976 -12.71 23.63 -2.50
CA ILE A 976 -13.78 23.17 -3.39
C ILE A 976 -13.26 22.23 -4.47
N ASP A 977 -12.00 22.39 -4.89
CA ASP A 977 -11.30 21.46 -5.78
C ASP A 977 -10.29 20.56 -5.05
N GLY A 978 -10.26 20.55 -3.72
CA GLY A 978 -9.51 19.55 -2.96
C GLY A 978 -7.99 19.70 -3.07
N ASP A 979 -7.50 20.89 -3.45
CA ASP A 979 -6.07 21.19 -3.56
C ASP A 979 -5.45 21.65 -2.22
N GLY A 980 -6.29 21.83 -1.19
CA GLY A 980 -5.90 22.26 0.15
C GLY A 980 -6.02 23.76 0.39
N ASP A 981 -6.32 24.55 -0.65
CA ASP A 981 -6.45 26.00 -0.56
C ASP A 981 -7.91 26.46 -0.42
N LEU A 982 -8.14 27.61 0.22
CA LEU A 982 -9.51 28.12 0.41
C LEU A 982 -10.08 28.79 -0.85
N ASP A 983 -11.01 28.11 -1.52
CA ASP A 983 -11.76 28.64 -2.65
C ASP A 983 -12.95 29.53 -2.24
N LEU A 984 -13.37 30.39 -3.18
CA LEU A 984 -14.46 31.32 -2.97
C LEU A 984 -15.75 30.92 -3.70
N LEU A 985 -16.78 30.62 -2.92
CA LEU A 985 -18.15 30.43 -3.38
C LEU A 985 -18.97 31.73 -3.31
N VAL A 986 -19.58 32.14 -4.43
CA VAL A 986 -20.38 33.37 -4.52
C VAL A 986 -21.83 33.09 -4.93
N ALA A 987 -22.78 33.45 -4.06
CA ALA A 987 -24.21 33.46 -4.38
C ALA A 987 -24.63 34.79 -5.04
N ASN A 988 -25.42 34.71 -6.11
CA ASN A 988 -25.91 35.89 -6.85
C ASN A 988 -27.45 35.96 -6.92
N ASP A 989 -27.99 37.19 -6.88
CA ASP A 989 -29.42 37.48 -7.03
C ASP A 989 -29.86 37.51 -8.51
N GLY A 990 -30.19 36.34 -9.07
CA GLY A 990 -30.78 36.21 -10.40
C GLY A 990 -29.77 36.11 -11.55
N GLU A 991 -28.48 36.11 -11.20
CA GLU A 991 -27.39 35.70 -12.07
C GLU A 991 -26.87 34.31 -11.66
N ALA A 992 -25.93 33.74 -12.42
CA ALA A 992 -25.34 32.47 -12.02
C ALA A 992 -24.46 32.63 -10.78
N ASN A 993 -24.58 31.69 -9.83
CA ASN A 993 -23.62 31.57 -8.74
C ASN A 993 -22.26 31.13 -9.32
N ARG A 994 -21.18 31.48 -8.63
CA ARG A 994 -19.80 31.32 -9.11
C ARG A 994 -18.94 30.62 -8.08
N VAL A 995 -17.94 29.91 -8.56
CA VAL A 995 -16.80 29.40 -7.80
C VAL A 995 -15.57 30.10 -8.36
N TYR A 996 -14.70 30.57 -7.49
CA TYR A 996 -13.38 31.07 -7.84
C TYR A 996 -12.36 30.18 -7.14
N THR A 997 -11.45 29.59 -7.90
CA THR A 997 -10.37 28.77 -7.37
C THR A 997 -9.23 29.67 -6.90
N ASN A 998 -8.64 29.34 -5.75
CA ASN A 998 -7.42 29.95 -5.25
C ASN A 998 -6.20 29.20 -5.81
N ASP A 999 -5.01 29.81 -5.75
CA ASP A 999 -3.74 29.17 -6.16
C ASP A 999 -2.76 29.04 -4.98
N GLY A 1000 -3.28 29.06 -3.76
CA GLY A 1000 -2.51 29.08 -2.52
C GLY A 1000 -1.86 30.42 -2.16
N THR A 1001 -1.73 31.36 -3.11
CA THR A 1001 -1.15 32.69 -2.87
C THR A 1001 -2.20 33.78 -2.64
N GLY A 1002 -3.46 33.37 -2.56
CA GLY A 1002 -4.61 34.24 -2.42
C GLY A 1002 -5.10 34.87 -3.71
N LEU A 1003 -4.62 34.41 -4.88
CA LEU A 1003 -5.06 34.91 -6.18
C LEU A 1003 -6.24 34.07 -6.74
N PHE A 1004 -7.42 34.68 -6.78
CA PHE A 1004 -8.63 34.00 -7.24
C PHE A 1004 -8.84 34.03 -8.76
N THR A 1005 -9.11 32.87 -9.35
CA THR A 1005 -9.49 32.69 -10.76
C THR A 1005 -10.92 32.16 -10.90
N ASP A 1006 -11.73 32.73 -11.81
CA ASP A 1006 -13.10 32.22 -12.07
C ASP A 1006 -13.02 30.84 -12.73
N SER A 1007 -13.46 29.79 -12.02
CA SER A 1007 -13.44 28.40 -12.53
C SER A 1007 -14.29 28.19 -13.78
N GLY A 1008 -15.14 29.17 -14.12
CA GLY A 1008 -16.09 29.09 -15.22
C GLY A 1008 -17.36 28.30 -14.87
N ALA A 1009 -17.43 27.73 -13.66
CA ALA A 1009 -18.64 27.09 -13.14
C ALA A 1009 -19.79 28.12 -13.06
N ALA A 1010 -20.88 27.81 -13.74
CA ALA A 1010 -22.08 28.64 -13.76
C ALA A 1010 -23.25 27.89 -13.14
N LEU A 1011 -23.47 28.12 -11.84
CA LEU A 1011 -24.37 27.31 -11.02
C LEU A 1011 -25.73 28.01 -10.86
N GLY A 1012 -26.73 27.49 -11.56
CA GLY A 1012 -28.09 28.01 -11.53
C GLY A 1012 -28.21 29.45 -12.04
N THR A 1013 -29.41 30.02 -11.97
CA THR A 1013 -29.67 31.48 -12.20
C THR A 1013 -30.80 31.98 -11.31
N ASN A 1014 -31.02 31.26 -10.21
CA ASN A 1014 -32.07 31.62 -9.25
C ASN A 1014 -31.66 32.89 -8.49
N ALA A 1015 -32.62 33.50 -7.81
CA ALA A 1015 -32.34 34.61 -6.91
C ALA A 1015 -31.81 34.05 -5.58
N SER A 1016 -30.53 33.64 -5.59
CA SER A 1016 -29.84 33.04 -4.46
C SER A 1016 -29.64 34.06 -3.34
N THR A 1017 -29.80 33.61 -2.10
CA THR A 1017 -29.76 34.46 -0.89
C THR A 1017 -28.65 34.07 0.08
N SER A 1018 -28.21 32.81 0.04
CA SER A 1018 -27.14 32.25 0.88
C SER A 1018 -26.45 31.13 0.10
N ALA A 1019 -25.18 30.91 0.42
CA ALA A 1019 -24.41 29.77 -0.04
C ALA A 1019 -23.61 29.20 1.14
N VAL A 1020 -23.48 27.88 1.17
CA VAL A 1020 -22.58 27.13 2.06
C VAL A 1020 -21.99 25.97 1.25
N ALA A 1021 -20.75 25.60 1.56
CA ALA A 1021 -20.05 24.46 0.99
C ALA A 1021 -19.62 23.51 2.11
N ALA A 1022 -19.74 22.21 1.88
CA ALA A 1022 -19.23 21.13 2.74
C ALA A 1022 -19.40 19.80 2.02
N ASP A 1023 -18.64 18.79 2.39
CA ASP A 1023 -18.90 17.41 1.96
C ASP A 1023 -20.21 16.90 2.59
N LEU A 1024 -21.25 16.69 1.77
CA LEU A 1024 -22.58 16.27 2.24
C LEU A 1024 -22.85 14.78 2.05
N ASP A 1025 -22.03 14.06 1.28
CA ASP A 1025 -22.21 12.63 1.04
C ASP A 1025 -20.99 11.76 1.37
N ALA A 1026 -20.03 12.36 2.10
CA ALA A 1026 -18.83 11.75 2.62
C ALA A 1026 -17.91 11.20 1.51
N ASP A 1027 -17.88 11.88 0.36
CA ASP A 1027 -16.99 11.55 -0.76
C ASP A 1027 -15.65 12.29 -0.75
N GLY A 1028 -15.50 13.24 0.17
CA GLY A 1028 -14.31 14.05 0.35
C GLY A 1028 -14.32 15.32 -0.50
N ASP A 1029 -15.28 15.50 -1.40
CA ASP A 1029 -15.41 16.69 -2.22
C ASP A 1029 -16.46 17.66 -1.63
N ALA A 1030 -16.21 18.97 -1.70
CA ALA A 1030 -17.16 19.93 -1.17
C ALA A 1030 -18.41 20.09 -2.07
N ASP A 1031 -19.57 19.72 -1.55
CA ASP A 1031 -20.87 19.97 -2.15
C ASP A 1031 -21.39 21.38 -1.85
N LEU A 1032 -22.24 21.91 -2.73
CA LEU A 1032 -22.71 23.29 -2.66
C LEU A 1032 -24.21 23.39 -2.39
N VAL A 1033 -24.59 24.14 -1.36
CA VAL A 1033 -25.99 24.41 -1.02
C VAL A 1033 -26.32 25.88 -1.22
N PHE A 1034 -27.36 26.16 -2.02
CA PHE A 1034 -27.87 27.52 -2.25
C PHE A 1034 -29.33 27.65 -1.80
N THR A 1035 -29.59 28.61 -0.91
CA THR A 1035 -30.96 29.03 -0.60
C THR A 1035 -31.41 30.11 -1.57
N ASN A 1036 -32.72 30.17 -1.86
CA ASN A 1036 -33.25 31.07 -2.86
C ASN A 1036 -34.48 31.83 -2.35
N SER A 1037 -34.61 33.09 -2.77
CA SER A 1037 -35.82 33.89 -2.51
C SER A 1037 -37.05 33.36 -3.27
N SER A 1038 -36.82 32.59 -4.33
CA SER A 1038 -37.82 31.80 -5.04
C SER A 1038 -37.19 30.55 -5.64
N GLY A 1039 -37.82 29.38 -5.50
CA GLY A 1039 -37.39 28.16 -6.18
C GLY A 1039 -36.86 27.03 -5.28
N GLY A 1040 -36.98 27.15 -3.95
CA GLY A 1040 -36.52 26.15 -2.98
C GLY A 1040 -35.00 26.19 -2.76
N VAL A 1041 -34.48 25.34 -1.89
CA VAL A 1041 -33.03 25.12 -1.73
C VAL A 1041 -32.53 24.24 -2.89
N ARG A 1042 -31.34 24.55 -3.41
CA ARG A 1042 -30.64 23.77 -4.44
C ARG A 1042 -29.36 23.20 -3.87
N ILE A 1043 -29.06 21.96 -4.22
CA ILE A 1043 -27.84 21.26 -3.86
C ILE A 1043 -27.14 20.90 -5.17
N TYR A 1044 -25.85 21.16 -5.26
CA TYR A 1044 -24.98 20.71 -6.33
C TYR A 1044 -23.97 19.78 -5.72
N ARG A 1045 -23.92 18.54 -6.21
CA ARG A 1045 -22.91 17.58 -5.77
C ARG A 1045 -21.66 17.69 -6.62
N ASN A 1046 -20.49 17.63 -6.00
CA ASN A 1046 -19.23 17.54 -6.71
C ASN A 1046 -18.99 16.05 -7.03
N GLU A 1047 -18.78 15.67 -8.31
CA GLU A 1047 -18.76 14.25 -8.76
C GLU A 1047 -17.56 13.88 -9.64
#